data_AF-A0A813QG67-F1
#
_entry.id   AF-A0A813QG67-F1
#
_cell.length_a   1.000
_cell.length_b   1.000
_cell.length_c   1.000
_cell.angle_alpha   90.00
_cell.angle_beta   90.00
_cell.angle_gamma   90.00
#
_symmetry.space_group_name_H-M   'P 1'
#
loop_
_entity.id
_entity.type
_entity.pdbx_description
1 polymer ?
#
loop_
_entity_poly.entity_id
_entity_poly.type
_entity_poly.pdbx_seq_one_letter_code
_entity_poly.pdbx_strand_id
1 'polypeptide(L)'
;MTLIRVNQRFLDVQNEPQEMLLPIEDYEDTPLLSLKMSVGNLERMISKVIENANIATERSAYPANELSQDEAASICLYTMDWKISDRSLCARLNAALRSNDRSEIIPYFFYLKLFLTALCKLKSAKKTVWRGVKADLRNQYPIGKSFIWWGFSSCIESFDDIQSDQFLGKKGLRTVFQIECETGKVINEHSYYHNINEILLLPGIQLQVIDQNYPSNDLCVIHLKEIQSSSSSSPSYLQSPLTSSLTKFSTKQNKNKPHSAPLSSSTRHITNSSCGQRNKSLCTSSLCIPQTETKVTKKTTKSHENKMLKELINKERKKESIRFPKQVLNYDDMEIIADELISNKYWRIIYLWENYINEKHMLILMGGLKLNSTLICLNLDCNTLGDEGASILASILKTNTSLRTVYLNKNQVNDIGAQELASMLYVNRTLTHLELSSNSIGDDGIAAISNALKINNSLRTIYLNDNNITEVGAEYLAHMLQVNKALTDLQLSSNPIGDNGVNVIAHILQQNITLESLHIGQTIITIESMHEIGKMLEMNTMLKSLYLNNNNLGDDALMIIISSLMKNRTLTTLDITMNNLTDKSAHEFACLLKQKQTNLTNLIISQNPLGDMGISFIASALVNNTTLTKLIVESVEMTTEGVDQLSNMLCSNKTLRYLALNNNEIDDNCMNLLVDGLKYNKTLENLYMNNCNLKDKCVPLIIDIMKQNKTLIYIELVKNHLTEQGKMTINEAATLYKTCSIYLDFTFQRVH
;
A
#
# COMPACT_ATOMS: atom_id res chain seq x y z
N MET A 1 54.16 2.96 7.56
CA MET A 1 53.57 3.83 6.52
C MET A 1 52.07 3.89 6.76
N THR A 2 51.61 4.93 7.44
CA THR A 2 50.17 5.23 7.52
C THR A 2 49.76 5.69 6.13
N LEU A 3 49.01 4.88 5.37
CA LEU A 3 48.41 5.35 4.12
C LEU A 3 47.50 6.53 4.48
N ILE A 4 47.92 7.75 4.12
CA ILE A 4 47.05 8.91 4.18
C ILE A 4 45.96 8.66 3.12
N ARG A 5 44.76 8.31 3.57
CA ARG A 5 43.58 8.16 2.71
C ARG A 5 43.22 9.54 2.17
N VAL A 6 43.42 9.74 0.89
CA VAL A 6 42.96 10.92 0.15
C VAL A 6 41.45 10.85 0.04
N ASN A 7 40.74 11.89 0.47
CA ASN A 7 39.28 11.90 0.44
C ASN A 7 38.76 12.09 -0.99
N GLN A 8 38.15 11.03 -1.54
CA GLN A 8 37.68 11.02 -2.94
C GLN A 8 36.48 11.92 -3.20
N ARG A 9 35.79 12.42 -2.16
CA ARG A 9 34.72 13.41 -2.32
C ARG A 9 35.21 14.72 -2.93
N PHE A 10 36.53 14.94 -3.02
CA PHE A 10 37.18 16.07 -3.67
C PHE A 10 37.85 15.69 -5.01
N LEU A 11 37.45 14.57 -5.63
CA LEU A 11 38.09 14.07 -6.86
C LEU A 11 37.10 13.87 -8.02
N ASP A 12 35.81 14.20 -7.84
CA ASP A 12 34.67 13.74 -8.66
C ASP A 12 34.20 14.71 -9.77
N VAL A 13 34.89 15.83 -10.00
CA VAL A 13 34.47 16.82 -11.02
C VAL A 13 34.97 16.45 -12.43
N GLN A 14 35.29 15.18 -12.67
CA GLN A 14 35.68 14.76 -14.02
C GLN A 14 34.40 14.55 -14.83
N ASN A 15 34.28 15.24 -15.97
CA ASN A 15 33.22 15.09 -16.98
C ASN A 15 31.90 15.85 -16.70
N GLU A 16 31.94 17.17 -16.51
CA GLU A 16 30.74 17.99 -16.65
C GLU A 16 30.22 17.93 -18.12
N PRO A 17 28.93 17.66 -18.34
CA PRO A 17 28.32 17.65 -19.68
C PRO A 17 28.60 18.93 -20.46
N GLN A 18 29.00 18.80 -21.72
CA GLN A 18 29.23 19.94 -22.60
C GLN A 18 27.93 20.53 -23.16
N GLU A 19 26.86 19.74 -23.16
CA GLU A 19 25.52 20.15 -23.61
C GLU A 19 24.60 20.45 -22.42
N MET A 20 23.60 21.29 -22.68
CA MET A 20 22.57 21.60 -21.70
C MET A 20 21.63 20.40 -21.55
N LEU A 21 21.54 19.89 -20.33
CA LEU A 21 20.65 18.78 -20.01
C LEU A 21 19.22 19.27 -19.73
N LEU A 22 18.23 18.39 -19.88
CA LEU A 22 16.83 18.69 -19.52
C LEU A 22 16.68 18.99 -18.01
N PRO A 23 15.72 19.84 -17.60
CA PRO A 23 15.38 20.04 -16.19
C PRO A 23 15.01 18.74 -15.48
N ILE A 24 15.22 18.70 -14.16
CA ILE A 24 14.73 17.61 -13.31
C ILE A 24 13.39 18.06 -12.74
N GLU A 25 12.32 17.42 -13.20
CA GLU A 25 10.94 17.73 -12.82
C GLU A 25 10.38 16.60 -11.92
N ASP A 26 9.19 16.79 -11.35
CA ASP A 26 8.42 15.85 -10.51
C ASP A 26 8.99 15.53 -9.11
N TYR A 27 10.26 15.87 -8.83
CA TYR A 27 10.83 15.63 -7.50
C TYR A 27 10.21 16.57 -6.44
N GLU A 28 9.69 17.74 -6.83
CA GLU A 28 9.01 18.67 -5.94
C GLU A 28 7.71 18.09 -5.36
N ASP A 29 7.02 17.22 -6.11
CA ASP A 29 5.78 16.56 -5.68
C ASP A 29 6.04 15.32 -4.82
N THR A 30 7.31 14.96 -4.64
CA THR A 30 7.72 13.85 -3.77
C THR A 30 7.51 14.25 -2.30
N PRO A 31 6.88 13.39 -1.46
CA PRO A 31 6.66 13.69 -0.05
C PRO A 31 7.97 13.81 0.72
N LEU A 32 7.99 14.68 1.73
CA LEU A 32 9.10 14.79 2.67
C LEU A 32 9.06 13.58 3.62
N LEU A 33 10.09 12.75 3.61
CA LEU A 33 10.20 11.53 4.43
C LEU A 33 11.37 11.64 5.42
N SER A 34 11.39 10.76 6.44
CA SER A 34 12.55 10.60 7.32
C SER A 34 13.79 10.15 6.54
N LEU A 35 14.99 10.33 7.11
CA LEU A 35 16.23 9.95 6.43
C LEU A 35 16.23 8.46 6.09
N LYS A 36 15.83 7.61 7.04
CA LYS A 36 15.76 6.15 6.88
C LYS A 36 14.88 5.75 5.70
N MET A 37 13.69 6.35 5.58
CA MET A 37 12.77 6.08 4.46
C MET A 37 13.30 6.64 3.15
N SER A 38 13.87 7.85 3.17
CA SER A 38 14.36 8.52 1.96
C SER A 38 15.50 7.79 1.26
N VAL A 39 16.35 7.08 2.03
CA VAL A 39 17.45 6.25 1.48
C VAL A 39 17.06 4.79 1.26
N GLY A 40 15.84 4.38 1.63
CA GLY A 40 15.39 2.99 1.55
C GLY A 40 15.47 2.39 0.14
N ASN A 41 15.12 3.16 -0.88
CA ASN A 41 15.22 2.74 -2.28
C ASN A 41 16.66 2.69 -2.80
N LEU A 42 17.60 3.32 -2.11
CA LEU A 42 19.01 3.39 -2.50
C LEU A 42 19.83 2.19 -2.00
N GLU A 43 19.30 1.36 -1.10
CA GLU A 43 20.02 0.23 -0.48
C GLU A 43 20.63 -0.73 -1.51
N ARG A 44 19.93 -0.96 -2.62
CA ARG A 44 20.39 -1.83 -3.71
C ARG A 44 21.47 -1.21 -4.57
N MET A 45 21.51 0.12 -4.65
CA MET A 45 22.43 0.89 -5.47
C MET A 45 23.68 1.31 -4.69
N ILE A 46 23.54 1.46 -3.37
CA ILE A 46 24.52 2.09 -2.48
C ILE A 46 24.70 1.20 -1.24
N SER A 47 25.76 0.40 -1.26
CA SER A 47 26.08 -0.52 -0.16
C SER A 47 26.30 0.26 1.15
N LYS A 48 25.73 -0.24 2.25
CA LYS A 48 25.81 0.37 3.60
C LYS A 48 25.16 1.76 3.72
N VAL A 49 24.31 2.18 2.77
CA VAL A 49 23.62 3.48 2.86
C VAL A 49 22.72 3.59 4.09
N ILE A 50 22.04 2.51 4.48
CA ILE A 50 21.21 2.47 5.69
C ILE A 50 22.06 2.57 6.96
N GLU A 51 23.16 1.81 7.04
CA GLU A 51 24.12 1.85 8.16
C GLU A 51 24.69 3.26 8.34
N ASN A 52 25.12 3.89 7.23
CA ASN A 52 25.65 5.25 7.24
C ASN A 52 24.56 6.30 7.54
N ALA A 53 23.33 6.10 7.08
CA ALA A 53 22.20 6.95 7.42
C ALA A 53 21.94 6.93 8.94
N ASN A 54 21.96 5.75 9.56
CA ASN A 54 21.81 5.63 11.02
C ASN A 54 22.94 6.37 11.77
N ILE A 55 24.20 6.21 11.32
CA ILE A 55 25.34 6.94 11.90
C ILE A 55 25.16 8.46 11.74
N ALA A 56 24.64 8.91 10.60
CA ALA A 56 24.36 10.33 10.36
C ALA A 56 23.26 10.84 11.31
N THR A 57 22.17 10.09 11.47
CA THR A 57 21.08 10.41 12.40
C THR A 57 21.54 10.51 13.85
N GLU A 58 22.38 9.58 14.31
CA GLU A 58 22.95 9.61 15.66
C GLU A 58 23.81 10.86 15.89
N ARG A 59 24.62 11.25 14.88
CA ARG A 59 25.46 12.44 14.96
C ARG A 59 24.68 13.75 14.91
N SER A 60 23.48 13.74 14.33
CA SER A 60 22.63 14.92 14.16
C SER A 60 21.52 15.03 15.22
N ALA A 61 21.69 14.42 16.40
CA ALA A 61 20.66 14.39 17.46
C ALA A 61 20.23 15.78 17.98
N TYR A 62 21.08 16.80 17.87
CA TYR A 62 20.82 18.17 18.32
C TYR A 62 21.21 19.18 17.24
N PRO A 63 20.43 19.29 16.17
CA PRO A 63 20.78 20.11 15.02
C PRO A 63 20.61 21.61 15.29
N ALA A 64 21.51 22.42 14.75
CA ALA A 64 21.40 23.88 14.74
C ALA A 64 20.52 24.40 13.57
N ASN A 65 20.30 25.72 13.52
CA ASN A 65 19.62 26.44 12.42
C ASN A 65 18.18 25.99 12.09
N GLU A 66 17.42 25.49 13.07
CA GLU A 66 16.02 25.07 12.90
C GLU A 66 15.81 23.87 11.94
N LEU A 67 16.87 23.10 11.68
CA LEU A 67 16.76 21.83 10.97
C LEU A 67 16.14 20.77 11.88
N SER A 68 15.37 19.86 11.28
CA SER A 68 15.02 18.59 11.94
C SER A 68 16.24 17.67 12.02
N GLN A 69 16.18 16.65 12.88
CA GLN A 69 17.24 15.65 12.98
C GLN A 69 17.49 14.96 11.62
N ASP A 70 16.44 14.59 10.89
CA ASP A 70 16.54 13.96 9.58
C ASP A 70 17.12 14.89 8.51
N GLU A 71 16.76 16.18 8.55
CA GLU A 71 17.31 17.19 7.64
C GLU A 71 18.80 17.39 7.86
N ALA A 72 19.24 17.56 9.11
CA ALA A 72 20.66 17.69 9.45
C ALA A 72 21.43 16.40 9.15
N ALA A 73 20.83 15.24 9.44
CA ALA A 73 21.40 13.94 9.14
C ALA A 73 21.56 13.72 7.63
N SER A 74 20.67 14.26 6.80
CA SER A 74 20.79 14.18 5.34
C SER A 74 22.06 14.88 4.84
N ILE A 75 22.44 16.02 5.44
CA ILE A 75 23.66 16.79 5.14
C ILE A 75 24.90 16.05 5.66
N CYS A 76 24.82 15.52 6.88
CA CYS A 76 25.88 14.71 7.47
C CYS A 76 26.15 13.45 6.63
N LEU A 77 25.11 12.78 6.13
CA LEU A 77 25.22 11.61 5.26
C LEU A 77 25.86 11.94 3.90
N TYR A 78 25.48 13.06 3.30
CA TYR A 78 26.07 13.54 2.03
C TYR A 78 27.58 13.76 2.17
N THR A 79 27.99 14.37 3.29
CA THR A 79 29.39 14.77 3.56
C THR A 79 30.23 13.68 4.22
N MET A 80 29.62 12.55 4.59
CA MET A 80 30.25 11.45 5.31
C MET A 80 31.49 10.90 4.60
N ASP A 81 32.48 10.44 5.37
CA ASP A 81 33.63 9.71 4.82
C ASP A 81 33.30 8.22 4.62
N TRP A 82 33.12 7.79 3.37
CA TRP A 82 32.77 6.42 3.04
C TRP A 82 34.03 5.56 2.89
N LYS A 83 34.04 4.38 3.54
CA LYS A 83 35.22 3.49 3.52
C LYS A 83 35.57 2.92 2.13
N ILE A 84 34.64 2.96 1.18
CA ILE A 84 34.77 2.51 -0.22
C ILE A 84 34.17 3.61 -1.09
N SER A 85 35.00 4.27 -1.89
CA SER A 85 34.72 5.60 -2.45
C SER A 85 33.92 5.61 -3.76
N ASP A 86 34.04 4.59 -4.63
CA ASP A 86 33.24 4.46 -5.87
C ASP A 86 31.75 4.10 -5.61
N ARG A 87 31.34 4.11 -4.33
CA ARG A 87 29.99 3.73 -3.90
C ARG A 87 29.40 4.68 -2.86
N SER A 88 29.98 5.87 -2.65
CA SER A 88 29.38 6.83 -1.73
C SER A 88 28.09 7.42 -2.30
N LEU A 89 27.22 7.89 -1.40
CA LEU A 89 25.99 8.59 -1.78
C LEU A 89 26.28 9.82 -2.64
N CYS A 90 27.24 10.66 -2.24
CA CYS A 90 27.59 11.87 -2.97
C CYS A 90 28.13 11.58 -4.37
N ALA A 91 29.01 10.57 -4.53
CA ALA A 91 29.57 10.23 -5.83
C ALA A 91 28.49 9.74 -6.80
N ARG A 92 27.59 8.85 -6.35
CA ARG A 92 26.53 8.31 -7.21
C ARG A 92 25.42 9.32 -7.51
N LEU A 93 25.06 10.15 -6.53
CA LEU A 93 24.09 11.22 -6.74
C LEU A 93 24.62 12.23 -7.75
N ASN A 94 25.87 12.68 -7.59
CA ASN A 94 26.50 13.61 -8.54
C ASN A 94 26.68 13.00 -9.93
N ALA A 95 26.95 11.70 -10.04
CA ALA A 95 26.97 11.00 -11.32
C ALA A 95 25.59 11.02 -12.00
N ALA A 96 24.51 10.73 -11.24
CA ALA A 96 23.14 10.77 -11.77
C ALA A 96 22.72 12.19 -12.20
N LEU A 97 23.12 13.22 -11.46
CA LEU A 97 22.85 14.63 -11.84
C LEU A 97 23.53 15.03 -13.16
N ARG A 98 24.73 14.49 -13.42
CA ARG A 98 25.50 14.68 -14.66
C ARG A 98 25.07 13.79 -15.82
N SER A 99 24.18 12.82 -15.59
CA SER A 99 23.77 11.85 -16.60
C SER A 99 22.84 12.47 -17.64
N ASN A 100 23.06 12.14 -18.91
CA ASN A 100 22.09 12.44 -19.98
C ASN A 100 20.79 11.65 -19.81
N ASP A 101 20.82 10.51 -19.12
CA ASP A 101 19.63 9.71 -18.80
C ASP A 101 18.99 10.22 -17.50
N ARG A 102 17.90 10.98 -17.64
CA ARG A 102 17.15 11.54 -16.50
C ARG A 102 16.42 10.51 -15.66
N SER A 103 16.30 9.26 -16.11
CA SER A 103 15.75 8.20 -15.27
C SER A 103 16.71 7.79 -14.14
N GLU A 104 18.00 8.05 -14.27
CA GLU A 104 19.01 7.68 -13.25
C GLU A 104 18.90 8.50 -11.96
N ILE A 105 18.30 9.69 -12.01
CA ILE A 105 18.10 10.54 -10.82
C ILE A 105 16.83 10.21 -10.05
N ILE A 106 15.84 9.55 -10.68
CA ILE A 106 14.54 9.19 -10.08
C ILE A 106 14.68 8.44 -8.75
N PRO A 107 15.57 7.43 -8.59
CA PRO A 107 15.75 6.72 -7.32
C PRO A 107 16.14 7.63 -6.14
N TYR A 108 16.71 8.80 -6.42
CA TYR A 108 17.18 9.75 -5.42
C TYR A 108 16.15 10.80 -5.03
N PHE A 109 14.95 10.85 -5.65
CA PHE A 109 13.97 11.92 -5.44
C PHE A 109 13.58 12.11 -3.96
N PHE A 110 13.33 11.03 -3.22
CA PHE A 110 13.01 11.13 -1.79
C PHE A 110 14.17 11.71 -0.97
N TYR A 111 15.41 11.29 -1.26
CA TYR A 111 16.59 11.84 -0.59
C TYR A 111 16.85 13.30 -1.00
N LEU A 112 16.72 13.63 -2.29
CA LEU A 112 16.86 14.98 -2.83
C LEU A 112 15.84 15.94 -2.22
N LYS A 113 14.58 15.51 -2.07
CA LYS A 113 13.52 16.29 -1.43
C LYS A 113 13.92 16.67 0.00
N LEU A 114 14.34 15.69 0.81
CA LEU A 114 14.79 15.91 2.18
C LEU A 114 16.03 16.81 2.24
N PHE A 115 17.03 16.50 1.42
CA PHE A 115 18.30 17.20 1.39
C PHE A 115 18.16 18.67 0.94
N LEU A 116 17.43 18.95 -0.13
CA LEU A 116 17.19 20.31 -0.60
C LEU A 116 16.32 21.10 0.39
N THR A 117 15.33 20.47 1.03
CA THR A 117 14.53 21.12 2.09
C THR A 117 15.44 21.57 3.25
N ALA A 118 16.40 20.74 3.66
CA ALA A 118 17.40 21.10 4.66
C ALA A 118 18.27 22.29 4.21
N LEU A 119 18.80 22.24 2.98
CA LEU A 119 19.67 23.29 2.43
C LEU A 119 18.94 24.64 2.25
N CYS A 120 17.64 24.63 1.95
CA CYS A 120 16.83 25.85 1.85
C CYS A 120 16.76 26.63 3.17
N LYS A 121 16.82 25.95 4.33
CA LYS A 121 16.83 26.58 5.66
C LYS A 121 18.18 27.19 6.04
N LEU A 122 19.26 26.79 5.36
CA LEU A 122 20.61 27.27 5.65
C LEU A 122 20.92 28.61 4.95
N LYS A 123 21.76 29.40 5.61
CA LYS A 123 22.23 30.69 5.10
C LYS A 123 23.06 30.50 3.83
N SER A 124 22.79 31.31 2.81
CA SER A 124 23.64 31.42 1.64
C SER A 124 24.85 32.32 1.93
N ALA A 125 26.00 32.00 1.34
CA ALA A 125 27.25 32.74 1.48
C ALA A 125 27.78 33.20 0.11
N LYS A 126 28.07 34.51 0.03
CA LYS A 126 28.78 35.11 -1.10
C LYS A 126 30.26 35.24 -0.76
N LYS A 127 31.07 34.29 -1.23
CA LYS A 127 32.50 34.18 -0.89
C LYS A 127 33.28 33.51 -2.02
N THR A 128 34.61 33.64 -1.99
CA THR A 128 35.49 32.80 -2.81
C THR A 128 35.72 31.46 -2.11
N VAL A 129 35.43 30.36 -2.81
CA VAL A 129 35.60 29.00 -2.31
C VAL A 129 36.50 28.19 -3.22
N TRP A 130 37.10 27.14 -2.66
CA TRP A 130 38.13 26.34 -3.32
C TRP A 130 37.73 24.88 -3.43
N ARG A 131 37.96 24.30 -4.60
CA ARG A 131 37.64 22.91 -4.91
C ARG A 131 38.78 22.25 -5.70
N GLY A 132 39.34 21.17 -5.18
CA GLY A 132 40.41 20.41 -5.85
C GLY A 132 39.89 19.27 -6.73
N VAL A 133 40.71 18.82 -7.69
CA VAL A 133 40.55 17.58 -8.49
C VAL A 133 41.94 17.04 -8.87
N LYS A 134 42.17 15.72 -8.77
CA LYS A 134 43.42 15.08 -9.23
C LYS A 134 43.42 14.74 -10.72
N ALA A 135 43.31 15.78 -11.55
CA ALA A 135 43.48 15.70 -12.99
C ALA A 135 43.93 17.06 -13.53
N ASP A 136 44.51 17.06 -14.73
CA ASP A 136 44.76 18.29 -15.47
C ASP A 136 43.57 18.62 -16.36
N LEU A 137 42.80 19.65 -15.99
CA LEU A 137 41.57 20.04 -16.68
C LEU A 137 41.71 21.35 -17.48
N ARG A 138 42.95 21.87 -17.68
CA ARG A 138 43.17 23.18 -18.32
C ARG A 138 42.49 23.35 -19.68
N ASN A 139 42.47 22.28 -20.47
CA ASN A 139 41.89 22.27 -21.82
C ASN A 139 40.36 22.20 -21.83
N GLN A 140 39.73 21.78 -20.72
CA GLN A 140 38.26 21.61 -20.65
C GLN A 140 37.53 22.93 -20.34
N TYR A 141 38.24 23.90 -19.75
CA TYR A 141 37.67 25.15 -19.22
C TYR A 141 38.33 26.40 -19.83
N PRO A 142 38.27 26.65 -21.14
CA PRO A 142 38.88 27.84 -21.74
C PRO A 142 38.28 29.15 -21.18
N ILE A 143 39.13 30.18 -21.05
CA ILE A 143 38.75 31.51 -20.56
C ILE A 143 37.58 32.08 -21.38
N GLY A 144 36.59 32.68 -20.71
CA GLY A 144 35.39 33.26 -21.29
C GLY A 144 34.22 32.28 -21.48
N LYS A 145 34.46 30.97 -21.39
CA LYS A 145 33.39 29.96 -21.55
C LYS A 145 32.48 29.94 -20.32
N SER A 146 31.18 29.91 -20.56
CA SER A 146 30.15 29.67 -19.55
C SER A 146 29.59 28.25 -19.66
N PHE A 147 29.25 27.66 -18.53
CA PHE A 147 28.72 26.29 -18.45
C PHE A 147 27.90 26.10 -17.17
N ILE A 148 27.16 24.99 -17.09
CA ILE A 148 26.38 24.62 -15.90
C ILE A 148 27.20 23.65 -15.04
N TRP A 149 27.22 23.87 -13.73
CA TRP A 149 27.84 23.00 -12.75
C TRP A 149 26.79 22.02 -12.20
N TRP A 150 26.78 20.77 -12.66
CA TRP A 150 25.64 19.88 -12.45
C TRP A 150 25.61 19.14 -11.11
N GLY A 151 26.75 19.01 -10.42
CA GLY A 151 26.85 18.27 -9.16
C GLY A 151 26.84 19.16 -7.92
N PHE A 152 26.36 18.62 -6.79
CA PHE A 152 26.61 19.24 -5.49
C PHE A 152 28.12 19.19 -5.19
N SER A 153 28.72 20.29 -4.74
CA SER A 153 30.18 20.33 -4.53
C SER A 153 30.57 20.93 -3.20
N SER A 154 31.17 20.09 -2.36
CA SER A 154 31.77 20.48 -1.10
C SER A 154 33.05 21.29 -1.36
N CYS A 155 33.06 22.54 -0.90
CA CYS A 155 34.14 23.49 -1.08
C CYS A 155 34.61 24.02 0.28
N ILE A 156 35.83 24.56 0.30
CA ILE A 156 36.43 25.12 1.51
C ILE A 156 36.87 26.57 1.27
N GLU A 157 37.00 27.35 2.34
CA GLU A 157 37.33 28.79 2.25
C GLU A 157 38.84 29.09 2.07
N SER A 158 39.72 28.11 2.32
CA SER A 158 41.18 28.31 2.35
C SER A 158 41.90 27.55 1.22
N PHE A 159 42.75 28.28 0.49
CA PHE A 159 43.64 27.71 -0.52
C PHE A 159 44.78 26.86 0.08
N ASP A 160 45.17 27.13 1.32
CA ASP A 160 46.20 26.33 1.99
C ASP A 160 45.62 25.00 2.48
N ASP A 161 44.37 25.01 2.96
CA ASP A 161 43.72 23.81 3.47
C ASP A 161 43.49 22.79 2.35
N ILE A 162 43.11 23.25 1.14
CA ILE A 162 42.81 22.34 0.01
C ILE A 162 44.07 21.60 -0.45
N GLN A 163 45.25 22.19 -0.22
CA GLN A 163 46.54 21.61 -0.55
C GLN A 163 47.06 20.60 0.48
N SER A 164 46.39 20.41 1.61
CA SER A 164 46.77 19.37 2.56
C SER A 164 46.50 17.96 1.99
N ASP A 165 47.27 16.96 2.45
CA ASP A 165 47.18 15.58 1.95
C ASP A 165 45.82 14.91 2.27
N GLN A 166 45.03 15.50 3.17
CA GLN A 166 43.65 15.08 3.48
C GLN A 166 42.69 15.37 2.32
N PHE A 167 42.95 16.43 1.55
CA PHE A 167 42.13 16.87 0.42
C PHE A 167 42.84 16.59 -0.90
N LEU A 168 43.45 17.59 -1.52
CA LEU A 168 44.10 17.45 -2.82
C LEU A 168 45.56 16.98 -2.72
N GLY A 169 46.27 17.43 -1.69
CA GLY A 169 47.71 17.26 -1.55
C GLY A 169 48.54 18.19 -2.45
N LYS A 170 49.86 18.20 -2.25
CA LYS A 170 50.81 19.09 -2.94
C LYS A 170 51.54 18.49 -4.15
N LYS A 171 51.24 17.24 -4.53
CA LYS A 171 52.00 16.50 -5.56
C LYS A 171 51.08 15.82 -6.57
N GLY A 172 51.53 15.74 -7.82
CA GLY A 172 50.82 15.09 -8.92
C GLY A 172 49.91 16.05 -9.68
N LEU A 173 49.51 15.68 -10.90
CA LEU A 173 48.64 16.48 -11.75
C LEU A 173 47.32 16.79 -11.05
N ARG A 174 47.04 18.07 -10.87
CA ARG A 174 45.86 18.54 -10.14
C ARG A 174 45.34 19.87 -10.67
N THR A 175 44.03 20.04 -10.56
CA THR A 175 43.33 21.27 -10.83
C THR A 175 42.68 21.77 -9.54
N VAL A 176 42.82 23.05 -9.25
CA VAL A 176 42.10 23.75 -8.18
C VAL A 176 41.18 24.78 -8.82
N PHE A 177 39.89 24.66 -8.58
CA PHE A 177 38.91 25.68 -8.92
C PHE A 177 38.85 26.71 -7.81
N GLN A 178 39.14 27.96 -8.16
CA GLN A 178 38.81 29.14 -7.37
C GLN A 178 37.44 29.61 -7.83
N ILE A 179 36.43 29.62 -6.97
CA ILE A 179 35.04 29.89 -7.37
C ILE A 179 34.52 31.09 -6.59
N GLU A 180 34.24 32.20 -7.26
CA GLU A 180 33.42 33.29 -6.70
C GLU A 180 31.96 32.85 -6.68
N CYS A 181 31.49 32.30 -5.56
CA CYS A 181 30.11 31.83 -5.42
C CYS A 181 29.21 32.92 -4.80
N GLU A 182 27.96 32.97 -5.25
CA GLU A 182 26.91 33.83 -4.71
C GLU A 182 25.84 33.06 -3.93
N THR A 183 25.57 31.80 -4.30
CA THR A 183 24.45 31.02 -3.77
C THR A 183 24.84 29.85 -2.85
N GLY A 184 26.13 29.63 -2.62
CA GLY A 184 26.64 28.50 -1.82
C GLY A 184 26.07 28.44 -0.40
N LYS A 185 25.80 27.23 0.11
CA LYS A 185 25.19 27.00 1.43
C LYS A 185 26.25 26.69 2.49
N VAL A 186 26.20 27.39 3.62
CA VAL A 186 27.11 27.13 4.74
C VAL A 186 26.61 25.90 5.50
N ILE A 187 27.39 24.81 5.51
CA ILE A 187 26.99 23.51 6.07
C ILE A 187 27.88 23.02 7.22
N ASN A 188 28.79 23.87 7.71
CA ASN A 188 29.78 23.53 8.74
C ASN A 188 29.18 22.86 10.00
N GLU A 189 28.04 23.34 10.50
CA GLU A 189 27.38 22.82 11.71
C GLU A 189 26.74 21.44 11.50
N HIS A 190 26.57 21.00 10.26
CA HIS A 190 25.87 19.76 9.89
C HIS A 190 26.71 18.83 9.02
N SER A 191 27.94 19.22 8.70
CA SER A 191 28.89 18.40 7.95
C SER A 191 29.44 17.29 8.85
N TYR A 192 29.79 16.16 8.24
CA TYR A 192 30.59 15.13 8.90
C TYR A 192 31.91 15.68 9.48
N TYR A 193 32.45 16.75 8.88
CA TYR A 193 33.68 17.41 9.27
C TYR A 193 33.41 18.72 10.01
N HIS A 194 33.56 18.71 11.33
CA HIS A 194 33.22 19.87 12.18
C HIS A 194 34.32 20.94 12.24
N ASN A 195 35.53 20.64 11.76
CA ASN A 195 36.71 21.49 11.92
C ASN A 195 37.04 22.32 10.68
N ILE A 196 36.22 22.27 9.64
CA ILE A 196 36.46 22.94 8.35
C ILE A 196 35.25 23.80 8.02
N ASN A 197 35.51 25.04 7.56
CA ASN A 197 34.47 25.93 7.04
C ASN A 197 34.01 25.42 5.67
N GLU A 198 33.08 24.47 5.68
CA GLU A 198 32.56 23.80 4.49
C GLU A 198 31.36 24.55 3.90
N ILE A 199 31.49 24.90 2.62
CA ILE A 199 30.43 25.53 1.82
C ILE A 199 30.04 24.56 0.72
N LEU A 200 28.75 24.27 0.61
CA LEU A 200 28.20 23.41 -0.42
C LEU A 200 27.67 24.25 -1.59
N LEU A 201 28.24 24.05 -2.77
CA LEU A 201 27.68 24.55 -4.02
C LEU A 201 26.50 23.67 -4.43
N LEU A 202 25.41 24.31 -4.82
CA LEU A 202 24.22 23.65 -5.35
C LEU A 202 24.44 23.23 -6.81
N PRO A 203 23.80 22.16 -7.27
CA PRO A 203 23.78 21.77 -8.67
C PRO A 203 22.99 22.78 -9.51
N GLY A 204 23.28 22.84 -10.80
CA GLY A 204 22.56 23.67 -11.77
C GLY A 204 23.00 25.14 -11.78
N ILE A 205 24.03 25.54 -11.04
CA ILE A 205 24.55 26.91 -11.07
C ILE A 205 25.33 27.18 -12.36
N GLN A 206 25.22 28.40 -12.88
CA GLN A 206 25.96 28.81 -14.08
C GLN A 206 27.27 29.48 -13.68
N LEU A 207 28.38 28.96 -14.20
CA LEU A 207 29.72 29.47 -13.94
C LEU A 207 30.37 29.94 -15.24
N GLN A 208 31.15 31.01 -15.17
CA GLN A 208 32.01 31.49 -16.25
C GLN A 208 33.49 31.37 -15.85
N VAL A 209 34.32 30.89 -16.77
CA VAL A 209 35.78 30.91 -16.60
C VAL A 209 36.30 32.33 -16.79
N ILE A 210 36.81 32.93 -15.71
CA ILE A 210 37.33 34.30 -15.71
C ILE A 210 38.83 34.32 -16.02
N ASP A 211 39.58 33.37 -15.46
CA ASP A 211 41.03 33.33 -15.60
C ASP A 211 41.58 31.90 -15.39
N GLN A 212 42.80 31.65 -15.84
CA GLN A 212 43.55 30.43 -15.56
C GLN A 212 45.01 30.75 -15.21
N ASN A 213 45.48 30.21 -14.08
CA ASN A 213 46.85 30.37 -13.59
C ASN A 213 47.53 29.00 -13.43
N TYR A 214 48.85 28.94 -13.68
CA TYR A 214 49.64 27.72 -13.62
C TYR A 214 50.86 27.91 -12.70
N PRO A 215 50.68 27.87 -11.36
CA PRO A 215 51.76 28.12 -10.41
C PRO A 215 52.92 27.13 -10.50
N SER A 216 52.65 25.91 -10.98
CA SER A 216 53.65 24.86 -11.23
C SER A 216 53.19 23.94 -12.36
N ASN A 217 54.11 23.12 -12.90
CA ASN A 217 53.80 22.18 -13.98
C ASN A 217 52.71 21.15 -13.62
N ASP A 218 52.54 20.87 -12.33
CA ASP A 218 51.60 19.88 -11.81
C ASP A 218 50.34 20.49 -11.20
N LEU A 219 50.21 21.83 -11.13
CA LEU A 219 49.04 22.53 -10.59
C LEU A 219 48.45 23.51 -11.61
N CYS A 220 47.18 23.29 -11.96
CA CYS A 220 46.35 24.23 -12.70
C CYS A 220 45.34 24.88 -11.75
N VAL A 221 45.25 26.22 -11.75
CA VAL A 221 44.24 26.97 -11.01
C VAL A 221 43.27 27.60 -12.01
N ILE A 222 41.99 27.25 -11.92
CA ILE A 222 40.94 27.76 -12.81
C ILE A 222 40.04 28.69 -11.99
N HIS A 223 39.98 29.96 -12.39
CA HIS A 223 39.13 30.94 -11.74
C HIS A 223 37.76 30.96 -12.41
N LEU A 224 36.74 30.64 -11.61
CA LEU A 224 35.34 30.61 -11.99
C LEU A 224 34.56 31.68 -11.24
N LYS A 225 33.57 32.27 -11.90
CA LYS A 225 32.61 33.18 -11.29
C LYS A 225 31.19 32.72 -11.54
N GLU A 226 30.39 32.67 -10.49
CA GLU A 226 28.95 32.43 -10.60
C GLU A 226 28.28 33.62 -11.26
N ILE A 227 27.52 33.36 -12.32
CA ILE A 227 26.79 34.37 -13.08
C ILE A 227 25.29 34.15 -12.90
N GLN A 228 24.56 35.22 -12.60
CA GLN A 228 23.11 35.17 -12.51
C GLN A 228 22.50 35.24 -13.92
N SER A 229 21.56 34.35 -14.25
CA SER A 229 20.86 34.38 -15.52
C SER A 229 20.00 35.65 -15.62
N SER A 230 20.33 36.56 -16.53
CA SER A 230 19.66 37.85 -16.71
C SER A 230 18.29 37.78 -17.43
N SER A 231 17.60 36.64 -17.42
CA SER A 231 16.27 36.47 -18.01
C SER A 231 15.30 35.83 -17.02
N SER A 232 14.14 36.45 -16.86
CA SER A 232 12.96 35.95 -16.13
C SER A 232 12.30 34.74 -16.81
N SER A 233 13.04 33.99 -17.63
CA SER A 233 12.58 32.87 -18.46
C SER A 233 13.62 31.75 -18.57
N SER A 234 14.57 31.67 -17.63
CA SER A 234 15.47 30.50 -17.52
C SER A 234 14.83 29.47 -16.58
N PRO A 235 14.72 28.19 -16.97
CA PRO A 235 14.20 27.15 -16.09
C PRO A 235 15.16 26.99 -14.89
N SER A 236 14.65 27.19 -13.69
CA SER A 236 15.33 26.78 -12.47
C SER A 236 15.45 25.25 -12.52
N TYR A 237 16.66 24.75 -12.75
CA TYR A 237 16.92 23.33 -13.02
C TYR A 237 16.56 22.39 -11.86
N LEU A 238 16.42 22.94 -10.66
CA LEU A 238 15.81 22.38 -9.46
C LEU A 238 15.07 23.55 -8.77
N GLN A 239 13.74 23.56 -8.75
CA GLN A 239 12.99 24.62 -8.05
C GLN A 239 12.99 24.38 -6.55
N SER A 240 13.13 25.43 -5.75
CA SER A 240 13.03 25.30 -4.28
C SER A 240 11.69 24.63 -3.91
N PRO A 241 11.68 23.65 -2.99
CA PRO A 241 10.43 23.06 -2.49
C PRO A 241 9.44 24.10 -1.92
N LEU A 242 9.91 25.31 -1.59
CA LEU A 242 9.16 26.38 -0.95
C LEU A 242 8.51 27.36 -1.94
N THR A 243 8.76 27.28 -3.25
CA THR A 243 8.25 28.26 -4.22
C THR A 243 6.82 28.00 -4.72
N SER A 244 6.21 26.86 -4.39
CA SER A 244 4.89 26.49 -4.92
C SER A 244 3.68 27.10 -4.20
N SER A 245 3.84 28.03 -3.26
CA SER A 245 2.68 28.57 -2.51
C SER A 245 2.84 30.02 -2.01
N LEU A 246 3.19 30.96 -2.90
CA LEU A 246 3.15 32.40 -2.57
C LEU A 246 2.71 33.30 -3.75
N THR A 247 1.63 32.94 -4.46
CA THR A 247 0.89 33.93 -5.27
C THR A 247 -0.61 33.67 -5.22
N LYS A 248 -1.24 34.18 -4.15
CA LYS A 248 -2.61 34.71 -4.06
C LYS A 248 -3.00 34.71 -2.59
N PHE A 249 -2.84 35.85 -1.92
CA PHE A 249 -3.83 36.44 -1.02
C PHE A 249 -3.29 37.79 -0.58
N SER A 250 -3.77 38.82 -1.28
CA SER A 250 -3.53 40.20 -0.91
C SER A 250 -4.33 40.51 0.36
N THR A 251 -3.61 41.03 1.34
CA THR A 251 -4.01 41.78 2.52
C THR A 251 -5.49 42.18 2.65
N LYS A 252 -6.14 41.75 3.73
CA LYS A 252 -6.98 42.64 4.53
C LYS A 252 -6.47 42.67 5.96
N GLN A 253 -6.00 43.85 6.34
CA GLN A 253 -5.67 44.23 7.71
C GLN A 253 -6.91 44.03 8.60
N ASN A 254 -6.71 43.52 9.82
CA ASN A 254 -7.36 44.15 10.95
C ASN A 254 -6.50 44.07 12.20
N LYS A 255 -6.41 45.24 12.84
CA LYS A 255 -5.66 45.57 14.03
C LYS A 255 -6.25 44.83 15.23
N ASN A 256 -5.40 44.27 16.09
CA ASN A 256 -5.31 44.68 17.50
C ASN A 256 -4.20 43.90 18.23
N LYS A 257 -3.47 44.62 19.05
CA LYS A 257 -2.37 44.22 19.94
C LYS A 257 -2.79 44.69 21.35
N PRO A 258 -2.05 44.37 22.42
CA PRO A 258 -2.04 43.14 23.20
C PRO A 258 -2.54 43.37 24.65
N HIS A 259 -2.78 42.31 25.41
CA HIS A 259 -2.76 42.41 26.88
C HIS A 259 -1.86 41.33 27.50
N SER A 260 -1.26 41.75 28.60
CA SER A 260 -0.03 41.26 29.20
C SER A 260 -0.24 40.55 30.54
N ALA A 261 0.47 39.43 30.73
CA ALA A 261 1.11 38.95 31.97
C ALA A 261 0.20 38.42 33.13
N PRO A 262 0.76 37.78 34.19
CA PRO A 262 1.65 36.60 34.25
C PRO A 262 1.28 35.60 35.40
N LEU A 263 2.15 34.60 35.68
CA LEU A 263 2.24 33.72 36.89
C LEU A 263 1.23 32.54 36.93
N SER A 264 1.48 31.33 37.46
CA SER A 264 2.51 30.77 38.34
C SER A 264 2.45 29.23 38.35
N SER A 265 3.54 28.64 38.84
CA SER A 265 3.73 27.28 39.33
C SER A 265 2.60 26.72 40.21
N SER A 266 2.29 25.42 40.09
CA SER A 266 2.08 24.55 41.27
C SER A 266 2.06 23.06 40.91
N THR A 267 3.11 22.38 41.34
CA THR A 267 3.17 20.95 41.67
C THR A 267 2.23 20.62 42.84
N ARG A 268 1.49 19.50 42.75
CA ARG A 268 1.09 18.70 43.91
C ARG A 268 1.13 17.20 43.62
N HIS A 269 1.84 16.52 44.52
CA HIS A 269 1.95 15.09 44.75
C HIS A 269 0.63 14.41 45.18
N ILE A 270 0.57 13.08 45.06
CA ILE A 270 0.21 12.06 46.09
C ILE A 270 0.33 10.68 45.38
N THR A 271 1.45 9.95 45.52
CA THR A 271 1.82 8.88 46.49
C THR A 271 1.27 7.47 46.18
N ASN A 272 2.19 6.52 45.95
CA ASN A 272 2.35 5.23 46.67
C ASN A 272 3.55 4.47 46.06
N SER A 273 4.71 4.44 46.74
CA SER A 273 5.21 3.38 47.66
C SER A 273 5.51 2.06 46.92
N SER A 274 6.78 1.79 46.57
CA SER A 274 7.81 0.99 47.30
C SER A 274 7.43 -0.50 47.41
N CYS A 275 8.25 -1.53 47.16
CA CYS A 275 9.68 -1.81 47.31
C CYS A 275 9.89 -3.22 46.67
N GLY A 276 11.03 -3.71 46.19
CA GLY A 276 12.41 -3.27 46.36
C GLY A 276 13.43 -4.16 45.60
N GLN A 277 14.63 -3.57 45.51
CA GLN A 277 15.98 -4.15 45.54
C GLN A 277 16.37 -5.23 44.50
N ARG A 278 17.15 -4.89 43.47
CA ARG A 278 18.64 -4.72 43.44
C ARG A 278 19.42 -5.98 43.79
N ASN A 279 20.18 -6.47 42.81
CA ASN A 279 21.61 -6.74 43.00
C ASN A 279 22.37 -6.53 41.67
N LYS A 280 23.34 -5.60 41.71
CA LYS A 280 24.44 -5.47 40.76
C LYS A 280 25.65 -6.17 41.36
N SER A 281 26.40 -6.91 40.56
CA SER A 281 27.84 -7.10 40.79
C SER A 281 28.59 -7.03 39.47
N LEU A 282 29.63 -6.19 39.45
CA LEU A 282 30.64 -6.08 38.40
C LEU A 282 31.78 -7.07 38.69
N CYS A 283 32.39 -7.61 37.65
CA CYS A 283 33.82 -7.96 37.54
C CYS A 283 34.13 -8.11 36.03
N THR A 284 34.77 -7.14 35.38
CA THR A 284 36.22 -7.09 35.04
C THR A 284 36.79 -8.39 34.43
N SER A 285 37.14 -8.37 33.15
CA SER A 285 38.54 -8.42 32.67
C SER A 285 38.65 -8.79 31.18
N SER A 286 39.75 -8.32 30.62
CA SER A 286 40.13 -8.25 29.22
C SER A 286 40.70 -9.57 28.67
N LEU A 287 40.90 -9.58 27.34
CA LEU A 287 41.90 -10.33 26.55
C LEU A 287 41.44 -11.57 25.75
N CYS A 288 41.59 -11.39 24.44
CA CYS A 288 42.17 -12.31 23.45
C CYS A 288 41.57 -13.72 23.32
N ILE A 289 40.88 -13.93 22.19
CA ILE A 289 40.60 -15.25 21.61
C ILE A 289 41.86 -15.73 20.86
N PRO A 290 42.48 -16.86 21.20
CA PRO A 290 43.41 -17.55 20.33
C PRO A 290 42.63 -18.41 19.33
N GLN A 291 43.02 -18.33 18.05
CA GLN A 291 42.63 -19.31 17.04
C GLN A 291 43.08 -20.70 17.48
N THR A 292 42.14 -21.59 17.78
CA THR A 292 42.38 -23.04 17.77
C THR A 292 41.20 -23.74 17.12
N GLU A 293 41.47 -24.30 15.95
CA GLU A 293 40.61 -25.28 15.30
C GLU A 293 40.34 -26.44 16.26
N THR A 294 39.10 -26.56 16.72
CA THR A 294 38.63 -27.77 17.37
C THR A 294 37.38 -28.26 16.65
N LYS A 295 37.55 -29.39 15.96
CA LYS A 295 36.48 -30.26 15.48
C LYS A 295 35.57 -30.60 16.65
N VAL A 296 34.46 -29.89 16.81
CA VAL A 296 33.37 -30.32 17.67
C VAL A 296 32.34 -30.98 16.76
N THR A 297 32.30 -32.30 16.88
CA THR A 297 31.28 -33.20 16.34
C THR A 297 29.89 -32.62 16.52
N LYS A 298 29.20 -32.36 15.39
CA LYS A 298 27.75 -32.15 15.35
C LYS A 298 27.09 -33.33 16.06
N LYS A 299 26.61 -33.12 17.29
CA LYS A 299 25.50 -33.92 17.83
C LYS A 299 24.30 -33.56 16.96
N THR A 300 24.05 -34.39 15.96
CA THR A 300 22.80 -34.45 15.21
C THR A 300 21.67 -34.72 16.21
N THR A 301 20.99 -33.67 16.64
CA THR A 301 19.59 -33.77 17.06
C THR A 301 18.86 -34.39 15.88
N LYS A 302 18.28 -35.58 16.09
CA LYS A 302 17.44 -36.25 15.08
C LYS A 302 16.39 -35.24 14.61
N SER A 303 16.50 -34.81 13.36
CA SER A 303 15.43 -34.13 12.61
C SER A 303 14.14 -34.89 12.89
N HIS A 304 13.13 -34.18 13.39
CA HIS A 304 11.81 -34.76 13.57
C HIS A 304 11.26 -34.95 12.16
N GLU A 305 11.41 -36.13 11.58
CA GLU A 305 10.88 -36.39 10.24
C GLU A 305 9.36 -36.31 10.29
N ASN A 306 8.81 -35.19 9.83
CA ASN A 306 7.37 -35.04 9.64
C ASN A 306 6.92 -35.86 8.42
N LYS A 307 6.79 -37.17 8.65
CA LYS A 307 6.42 -38.16 7.62
C LYS A 307 5.08 -37.81 6.98
N MET A 308 4.13 -37.30 7.76
CA MET A 308 2.82 -36.87 7.29
C MET A 308 2.92 -35.70 6.31
N LEU A 309 3.76 -34.71 6.59
CA LEU A 309 4.02 -33.58 5.69
C LEU A 309 4.66 -34.04 4.37
N LYS A 310 5.67 -34.91 4.43
CA LYS A 310 6.32 -35.46 3.23
C LYS A 310 5.33 -36.30 2.39
N GLU A 311 4.47 -37.09 3.02
CA GLU A 311 3.41 -37.85 2.34
C GLU A 311 2.40 -36.91 1.65
N LEU A 312 1.99 -35.84 2.32
CA LEU A 312 1.13 -34.80 1.73
C LEU A 312 1.79 -34.15 0.51
N ILE A 313 3.04 -33.68 0.66
CA ILE A 313 3.81 -33.06 -0.42
C ILE A 313 3.93 -34.03 -1.59
N ASN A 314 4.26 -35.30 -1.36
CA ASN A 314 4.39 -36.29 -2.42
C ASN A 314 3.07 -36.56 -3.15
N LYS A 315 1.96 -36.64 -2.42
CA LYS A 315 0.60 -36.84 -2.98
C LYS A 315 0.18 -35.65 -3.84
N GLU A 316 0.48 -34.43 -3.40
CA GLU A 316 0.05 -33.18 -4.03
C GLU A 316 1.14 -32.57 -4.94
N ARG A 317 2.29 -33.24 -5.11
CA ARG A 317 3.51 -32.70 -5.75
C ARG A 317 3.30 -32.22 -7.18
N LYS A 318 2.43 -32.91 -7.93
CA LYS A 318 2.14 -32.64 -9.34
C LYS A 318 0.84 -31.84 -9.56
N LYS A 319 0.17 -31.41 -8.49
CA LYS A 319 -1.03 -30.58 -8.61
C LYS A 319 -0.65 -29.12 -8.81
N GLU A 320 -1.58 -28.33 -9.32
CA GLU A 320 -1.37 -26.89 -9.50
C GLU A 320 -1.42 -26.14 -8.16
N SER A 321 -2.21 -26.63 -7.20
CA SER A 321 -2.33 -26.05 -5.88
C SER A 321 -2.02 -27.06 -4.79
N ILE A 322 -1.41 -26.59 -3.71
CA ILE A 322 -1.23 -27.35 -2.47
C ILE A 322 -1.80 -26.58 -1.28
N ARG A 323 -2.56 -27.29 -0.45
CA ARG A 323 -3.13 -26.78 0.80
C ARG A 323 -2.48 -27.48 1.97
N PHE A 324 -1.80 -26.72 2.81
CA PHE A 324 -1.31 -27.23 4.08
C PHE A 324 -2.46 -27.20 5.09
N PRO A 325 -2.75 -28.31 5.79
CA PRO A 325 -3.82 -28.37 6.77
C PRO A 325 -3.52 -27.39 7.91
N LYS A 326 -4.58 -26.89 8.55
CA LYS A 326 -4.47 -25.98 9.71
C LYS A 326 -3.77 -26.69 10.87
N GLN A 327 -2.46 -26.51 10.98
CA GLN A 327 -1.63 -27.07 12.04
C GLN A 327 -0.46 -26.13 12.30
N VAL A 328 0.16 -26.22 13.48
CA VAL A 328 1.37 -25.43 13.73
C VAL A 328 2.51 -26.03 12.88
N LEU A 329 2.94 -25.32 11.83
CA LEU A 329 4.12 -25.68 11.07
C LEU A 329 5.34 -25.19 11.86
N ASN A 330 6.25 -26.11 12.22
CA ASN A 330 7.48 -25.73 12.88
C ASN A 330 8.57 -25.32 11.86
N TYR A 331 9.76 -24.96 12.34
CA TYR A 331 10.85 -24.53 11.46
C TYR A 331 11.36 -25.64 10.52
N ASP A 332 11.48 -26.88 10.98
CA ASP A 332 11.90 -28.03 10.15
C ASP A 332 10.86 -28.29 9.04
N ASP A 333 9.56 -28.16 9.36
CA ASP A 333 8.47 -28.27 8.39
C ASP A 333 8.58 -27.19 7.31
N MET A 334 8.87 -25.95 7.72
CA MET A 334 9.06 -24.84 6.79
C MET A 334 10.30 -24.98 5.94
N GLU A 335 11.38 -25.58 6.44
CA GLU A 335 12.57 -25.92 5.63
C GLU A 335 12.20 -26.91 4.53
N ILE A 336 11.43 -27.96 4.85
CA ILE A 336 10.95 -28.95 3.86
C ILE A 336 10.10 -28.26 2.78
N ILE A 337 9.22 -27.34 3.17
CA ILE A 337 8.36 -26.60 2.23
C ILE A 337 9.20 -25.67 1.36
N ALA A 338 10.17 -24.94 1.94
CA ALA A 338 11.06 -24.05 1.22
C ALA A 338 11.91 -24.81 0.20
N ASP A 339 12.48 -25.96 0.57
CA ASP A 339 13.26 -26.81 -0.33
C ASP A 339 12.41 -27.36 -1.48
N GLU A 340 11.18 -27.80 -1.19
CA GLU A 340 10.27 -28.28 -2.23
C GLU A 340 9.92 -27.15 -3.20
N LEU A 341 9.70 -25.91 -2.74
CA LEU A 341 9.43 -24.76 -3.61
C LEU A 341 10.56 -24.49 -4.62
N ILE A 342 11.82 -24.77 -4.28
CA ILE A 342 12.95 -24.59 -5.21
C ILE A 342 12.85 -25.57 -6.39
N SER A 343 12.48 -26.82 -6.12
CA SER A 343 12.47 -27.90 -7.11
C SER A 343 11.11 -28.10 -7.80
N ASN A 344 10.03 -27.65 -7.16
CA ASN A 344 8.67 -27.88 -7.62
C ASN A 344 8.28 -26.90 -8.72
N LYS A 345 8.03 -27.45 -9.91
CA LYS A 345 7.61 -26.70 -11.11
C LYS A 345 6.11 -26.74 -11.40
N TYR A 346 5.33 -27.42 -10.57
CA TYR A 346 3.90 -27.63 -10.76
C TYR A 346 3.06 -26.68 -9.91
N TRP A 347 3.51 -26.38 -8.69
CA TRP A 347 2.80 -25.48 -7.79
C TRP A 347 2.77 -24.05 -8.34
N ARG A 348 1.55 -23.59 -8.58
CA ARG A 348 1.21 -22.20 -8.92
C ARG A 348 0.51 -21.50 -7.77
N ILE A 349 -0.11 -22.26 -6.86
CA ILE A 349 -0.83 -21.75 -5.70
C ILE A 349 -0.40 -22.52 -4.44
N ILE A 350 -0.01 -21.80 -3.39
CA ILE A 350 0.29 -22.38 -2.10
C ILE A 350 -0.57 -21.73 -1.01
N TYR A 351 -1.24 -22.56 -0.21
CA TYR A 351 -2.05 -22.11 0.92
C TYR A 351 -1.38 -22.49 2.23
N LEU A 352 -0.90 -21.46 2.95
CA LEU A 352 -0.22 -21.54 4.24
C LEU A 352 -0.99 -20.80 5.35
N TRP A 353 -2.24 -20.43 5.10
CA TRP A 353 -3.13 -19.79 6.06
C TRP A 353 -3.34 -20.59 7.36
N GLU A 354 -3.49 -19.88 8.49
CA GLU A 354 -3.75 -20.47 9.82
C GLU A 354 -2.71 -21.53 10.25
N ASN A 355 -1.41 -21.25 10.06
CA ASN A 355 -0.31 -22.15 10.45
C ASN A 355 0.68 -21.52 11.47
N TYR A 356 0.32 -20.40 12.10
CA TYR A 356 1.18 -19.66 13.05
C TYR A 356 2.54 -19.25 12.45
N ILE A 357 2.57 -18.97 11.15
CA ILE A 357 3.76 -18.48 10.47
C ILE A 357 4.10 -17.10 11.01
N ASN A 358 5.37 -16.88 11.33
CA ASN A 358 5.89 -15.63 11.86
C ASN A 358 7.13 -15.19 11.06
N GLU A 359 7.82 -14.16 11.51
CA GLU A 359 9.02 -13.61 10.87
C GLU A 359 10.12 -14.67 10.63
N LYS A 360 10.31 -15.60 11.57
CA LYS A 360 11.32 -16.67 11.44
C LYS A 360 10.92 -17.71 10.40
N HIS A 361 9.64 -18.10 10.37
CA HIS A 361 9.12 -18.98 9.33
C HIS A 361 9.23 -18.32 7.95
N MET A 362 8.93 -17.02 7.85
CA MET A 362 9.08 -16.25 6.61
C MET A 362 10.54 -16.15 6.16
N LEU A 363 11.50 -16.03 7.09
CA LEU A 363 12.92 -16.03 6.77
C LEU A 363 13.38 -17.37 6.15
N ILE A 364 12.83 -18.50 6.61
CA ILE A 364 13.08 -19.82 6.01
C ILE A 364 12.44 -19.89 4.62
N LEU A 365 11.16 -19.52 4.53
CA LEU A 365 10.38 -19.56 3.29
C LEU A 365 10.99 -18.67 2.18
N MET A 366 11.68 -17.59 2.56
CA MET A 366 12.41 -16.71 1.67
C MET A 366 13.37 -17.46 0.73
N GLY A 367 14.08 -18.49 1.24
CA GLY A 367 15.02 -19.28 0.45
C GLY A 367 14.33 -19.96 -0.74
N GLY A 368 13.13 -20.51 -0.51
CA GLY A 368 12.32 -21.14 -1.55
C GLY A 368 11.67 -20.13 -2.50
N LEU A 369 11.02 -19.10 -1.97
CA LEU A 369 10.26 -18.12 -2.77
C LEU A 369 11.14 -17.26 -3.69
N LYS A 370 12.41 -17.01 -3.29
CA LYS A 370 13.34 -16.23 -4.11
C LYS A 370 13.78 -16.96 -5.38
N LEU A 371 13.86 -18.29 -5.31
CA LEU A 371 14.32 -19.13 -6.42
C LEU A 371 13.14 -19.70 -7.23
N ASN A 372 11.96 -19.79 -6.63
CA ASN A 372 10.77 -20.25 -7.34
C ASN A 372 10.27 -19.20 -8.36
N SER A 373 10.00 -19.66 -9.57
CA SER A 373 9.49 -18.85 -10.69
C SER A 373 8.12 -19.32 -11.21
N THR A 374 7.52 -20.35 -10.60
CA THR A 374 6.24 -20.93 -11.03
C THR A 374 5.07 -20.46 -10.18
N LEU A 375 5.32 -20.07 -8.94
CA LEU A 375 4.32 -19.67 -7.97
C LEU A 375 3.75 -18.31 -8.35
N ILE A 376 2.42 -18.27 -8.47
CA ILE A 376 1.62 -17.12 -8.88
C ILE A 376 0.80 -16.58 -7.71
N CYS A 377 0.42 -17.47 -6.79
CA CYS A 377 -0.39 -17.14 -5.64
C CYS A 377 0.21 -17.69 -4.35
N LEU A 378 0.39 -16.81 -3.37
CA LEU A 378 0.84 -17.12 -2.02
C LEU A 378 -0.23 -16.67 -1.03
N ASN A 379 -0.88 -17.62 -0.36
CA ASN A 379 -1.83 -17.32 0.70
C ASN A 379 -1.19 -17.54 2.08
N LEU A 380 -1.08 -16.46 2.85
CA LEU A 380 -0.54 -16.41 4.22
C LEU A 380 -1.57 -15.86 5.23
N ASP A 381 -2.87 -15.93 4.93
CA ASP A 381 -3.92 -15.37 5.80
C ASP A 381 -3.89 -15.94 7.22
N CYS A 382 -4.35 -15.16 8.20
CA CYS A 382 -4.52 -15.62 9.59
C CYS A 382 -3.24 -16.23 10.19
N ASN A 383 -2.10 -15.57 10.00
CA ASN A 383 -0.82 -15.94 10.61
C ASN A 383 -0.34 -14.81 11.53
N THR A 384 0.89 -14.89 12.04
CA THR A 384 1.46 -13.92 12.99
C THR A 384 2.74 -13.32 12.42
N LEU A 385 2.68 -12.87 11.16
CA LEU A 385 3.85 -12.33 10.45
C LEU A 385 4.41 -11.06 11.11
N GLY A 386 3.52 -10.16 11.54
CA GLY A 386 3.91 -8.84 12.01
C GLY A 386 4.60 -7.98 10.95
N ASP A 387 5.08 -6.81 11.35
CA ASP A 387 5.83 -5.90 10.47
C ASP A 387 7.13 -6.52 9.95
N GLU A 388 7.82 -7.31 10.76
CA GLU A 388 9.07 -7.97 10.38
C GLU A 388 8.84 -9.04 9.30
N GLY A 389 7.80 -9.87 9.44
CA GLY A 389 7.42 -10.84 8.41
C GLY A 389 6.97 -10.16 7.11
N ALA A 390 6.22 -9.06 7.20
CA ALA A 390 5.83 -8.25 6.04
C ALA A 390 7.05 -7.64 5.34
N SER A 391 8.04 -7.16 6.08
CA SER A 391 9.31 -6.63 5.55
C SER A 391 10.10 -7.71 4.79
N ILE A 392 10.23 -8.91 5.35
CA ILE A 392 10.87 -10.05 4.68
C ILE A 392 10.15 -10.36 3.37
N LEU A 393 8.82 -10.44 3.38
CA LEU A 393 8.02 -10.68 2.18
C LEU A 393 8.19 -9.57 1.13
N ALA A 394 8.15 -8.31 1.56
CA ALA A 394 8.39 -7.16 0.69
C ALA A 394 9.77 -7.25 0.00
N SER A 395 10.81 -7.65 0.74
CA SER A 395 12.16 -7.82 0.20
C SER A 395 12.23 -8.87 -0.93
N ILE A 396 11.49 -9.97 -0.79
CA ILE A 396 11.37 -11.05 -1.79
C ILE A 396 10.64 -10.52 -3.03
N LEU A 397 9.46 -9.93 -2.81
CA LEU A 397 8.57 -9.46 -3.85
C LEU A 397 9.18 -8.33 -4.69
N LYS A 398 10.10 -7.53 -4.13
CA LYS A 398 10.88 -6.56 -4.91
C LYS A 398 11.74 -7.19 -6.02
N THR A 399 11.97 -8.50 -6.02
CA THR A 399 12.72 -9.23 -7.08
C THR A 399 11.92 -10.36 -7.72
N ASN A 400 10.89 -10.88 -7.05
CA ASN A 400 10.06 -11.93 -7.59
C ASN A 400 9.24 -11.40 -8.78
N THR A 401 9.24 -12.16 -9.88
CA THR A 401 8.53 -11.80 -11.12
C THR A 401 7.38 -12.76 -11.45
N SER A 402 7.10 -13.76 -10.61
CA SER A 402 6.09 -14.79 -10.85
C SER A 402 4.80 -14.56 -10.05
N LEU A 403 4.90 -14.07 -8.81
CA LEU A 403 3.77 -13.80 -7.94
C LEU A 403 2.91 -12.66 -8.50
N ARG A 404 1.61 -12.93 -8.55
CA ARG A 404 0.53 -12.03 -8.99
C ARG A 404 -0.45 -11.74 -7.85
N THR A 405 -0.62 -12.70 -6.93
CA THR A 405 -1.59 -12.61 -5.83
C THR A 405 -0.91 -12.97 -4.51
N VAL A 406 -1.10 -12.10 -3.51
CA VAL A 406 -0.61 -12.30 -2.15
C VAL A 406 -1.72 -12.00 -1.16
N TYR A 407 -2.01 -12.96 -0.28
CA TYR A 407 -2.97 -12.82 0.80
C TYR A 407 -2.26 -12.67 2.15
N LEU A 408 -2.53 -11.56 2.84
CA LEU A 408 -1.95 -11.20 4.13
C LEU A 408 -3.02 -10.73 5.13
N ASN A 409 -4.26 -11.18 4.98
CA ASN A 409 -5.32 -10.80 5.91
C ASN A 409 -5.00 -11.34 7.31
N LYS A 410 -5.36 -10.62 8.39
CA LYS A 410 -5.17 -11.08 9.78
C LYS A 410 -3.73 -11.51 10.11
N ASN A 411 -2.76 -10.64 9.82
CA ASN A 411 -1.33 -10.93 10.01
C ASN A 411 -0.61 -10.01 11.00
N GLN A 412 -1.35 -9.12 11.68
CA GLN A 412 -0.80 -8.13 12.60
C GLN A 412 0.20 -7.18 11.92
N VAL A 413 -0.06 -6.85 10.65
CA VAL A 413 0.71 -5.85 9.91
C VAL A 413 0.23 -4.47 10.33
N ASN A 414 1.14 -3.62 10.78
CA ASN A 414 0.86 -2.25 11.18
C ASN A 414 1.46 -1.28 10.14
N ASP A 415 1.50 0.00 10.46
CA ASP A 415 2.04 1.04 9.57
C ASP A 415 3.46 0.77 9.10
N ILE A 416 4.32 0.19 9.95
CA ILE A 416 5.71 -0.12 9.60
C ILE A 416 5.75 -1.21 8.53
N GLY A 417 5.02 -2.31 8.70
CA GLY A 417 4.94 -3.36 7.70
C GLY A 417 4.28 -2.89 6.40
N ALA A 418 3.25 -2.03 6.49
CA ALA A 418 2.62 -1.40 5.33
C ALA A 418 3.60 -0.49 4.56
N GLN A 419 4.46 0.27 5.24
CA GLN A 419 5.52 1.07 4.62
C GLN A 419 6.54 0.19 3.88
N GLU A 420 6.90 -0.96 4.44
CA GLU A 420 7.79 -1.91 3.79
C GLU A 420 7.14 -2.52 2.54
N LEU A 421 5.86 -2.91 2.60
CA LEU A 421 5.10 -3.35 1.44
C LEU A 421 4.97 -2.25 0.37
N ALA A 422 4.77 -0.99 0.78
CA ALA A 422 4.77 0.15 -0.13
C ALA A 422 6.13 0.32 -0.82
N SER A 423 7.24 0.18 -0.10
CA SER A 423 8.60 0.18 -0.67
C SER A 423 8.77 -0.85 -1.79
N MET A 424 8.07 -1.98 -1.68
CA MET A 424 8.04 -3.01 -2.71
C MET A 424 7.18 -2.62 -3.91
N LEU A 425 6.01 -2.02 -3.68
CA LEU A 425 5.12 -1.56 -4.76
C LEU A 425 5.76 -0.47 -5.65
N TYR A 426 6.71 0.32 -5.13
CA TYR A 426 7.48 1.25 -5.97
C TYR A 426 8.26 0.54 -7.09
N VAL A 427 8.67 -0.71 -6.89
CA VAL A 427 9.56 -1.45 -7.83
C VAL A 427 8.85 -2.61 -8.50
N ASN A 428 8.04 -3.37 -7.77
CA ASN A 428 7.36 -4.55 -8.31
C ASN A 428 6.31 -4.14 -9.36
N ARG A 429 6.30 -4.84 -10.49
CA ARG A 429 5.36 -4.62 -11.60
C ARG A 429 4.58 -5.89 -11.98
N THR A 430 4.64 -6.90 -11.13
CA THR A 430 4.00 -8.20 -11.38
C THR A 430 2.80 -8.44 -10.49
N LEU A 431 2.83 -7.96 -9.24
CA LEU A 431 1.73 -8.11 -8.31
C LEU A 431 0.51 -7.33 -8.84
N THR A 432 -0.61 -8.04 -8.95
CA THR A 432 -1.89 -7.51 -9.41
C THR A 432 -2.96 -7.51 -8.31
N HIS A 433 -2.82 -8.37 -7.29
CA HIS A 433 -3.77 -8.53 -6.19
C HIS A 433 -3.02 -8.60 -4.85
N LEU A 434 -3.39 -7.74 -3.92
CA LEU A 434 -2.82 -7.69 -2.57
C LEU A 434 -3.95 -7.54 -1.53
N GLU A 435 -4.07 -8.51 -0.63
CA GLU A 435 -5.06 -8.45 0.44
C GLU A 435 -4.38 -8.21 1.80
N LEU A 436 -4.84 -7.18 2.50
CA LEU A 436 -4.32 -6.66 3.77
C LEU A 436 -5.44 -6.41 4.80
N SER A 437 -6.60 -7.06 4.66
CA SER A 437 -7.74 -6.84 5.54
C SER A 437 -7.49 -7.36 6.96
N SER A 438 -8.20 -6.83 7.95
CA SER A 438 -8.11 -7.23 9.36
C SER A 438 -6.67 -7.17 9.90
N ASN A 439 -5.98 -6.08 9.61
CA ASN A 439 -4.65 -5.77 10.14
C ASN A 439 -4.76 -4.50 11.02
N SER A 440 -3.64 -3.85 11.35
CA SER A 440 -3.66 -2.60 12.13
C SER A 440 -2.96 -1.47 11.37
N ILE A 441 -3.27 -1.37 10.08
CA ILE A 441 -2.76 -0.31 9.20
C ILE A 441 -3.58 0.94 9.46
N GLY A 442 -2.92 2.00 9.90
CA GLY A 442 -3.47 3.33 10.08
C GLY A 442 -3.17 4.26 8.90
N ASP A 443 -3.34 5.56 9.15
CA ASP A 443 -3.21 6.60 8.12
C ASP A 443 -1.78 6.71 7.57
N ASP A 444 -0.76 6.46 8.38
CA ASP A 444 0.65 6.52 7.95
C ASP A 444 1.00 5.37 7.02
N GLY A 445 0.53 4.16 7.32
CA GLY A 445 0.73 2.99 6.47
C GLY A 445 -0.01 3.12 5.14
N ILE A 446 -1.26 3.59 5.17
CA ILE A 446 -2.03 3.80 3.93
C ILE A 446 -1.50 4.98 3.10
N ALA A 447 -0.94 6.02 3.73
CA ALA A 447 -0.26 7.10 3.01
C ALA A 447 0.93 6.57 2.22
N ALA A 448 1.74 5.68 2.82
CA ALA A 448 2.86 5.04 2.13
C ALA A 448 2.40 4.18 0.95
N ILE A 449 1.39 3.32 1.16
CA ILE A 449 0.82 2.48 0.09
C ILE A 449 0.24 3.36 -1.02
N SER A 450 -0.53 4.39 -0.68
CA SER A 450 -1.15 5.32 -1.65
C SER A 450 -0.10 6.02 -2.50
N ASN A 451 1.00 6.49 -1.90
CA ASN A 451 2.10 7.10 -2.64
C ASN A 451 2.81 6.12 -3.57
N ALA A 452 3.00 4.86 -3.17
CA ALA A 452 3.54 3.83 -4.06
C ALA A 452 2.58 3.52 -5.22
N LEU A 453 1.27 3.49 -4.95
CA LEU A 453 0.25 3.22 -5.96
C LEU A 453 0.10 4.35 -6.97
N LYS A 454 0.42 5.61 -6.66
CA LYS A 454 0.44 6.69 -7.67
C LYS A 454 1.30 6.35 -8.88
N ILE A 455 2.39 5.60 -8.69
CA ILE A 455 3.28 5.18 -9.77
C ILE A 455 3.15 3.70 -10.16
N ASN A 456 2.54 2.87 -9.30
CA ASN A 456 2.38 1.45 -9.57
C ASN A 456 1.22 1.23 -10.54
N ASN A 457 1.55 0.76 -11.74
CA ASN A 457 0.57 0.48 -12.79
C ASN A 457 0.24 -1.02 -12.95
N SER A 458 0.69 -1.88 -12.02
CA SER A 458 0.43 -3.33 -12.06
C SER A 458 -0.68 -3.76 -11.11
N LEU A 459 -0.79 -3.16 -9.92
CA LEU A 459 -1.81 -3.53 -8.95
C LEU A 459 -3.20 -3.15 -9.48
N ARG A 460 -4.13 -4.11 -9.42
CA ARG A 460 -5.53 -3.99 -9.87
C ARG A 460 -6.49 -4.04 -8.70
N THR A 461 -6.15 -4.83 -7.69
CA THR A 461 -7.01 -5.09 -6.54
C THR A 461 -6.23 -4.92 -5.25
N ILE A 462 -6.79 -4.13 -4.33
CA ILE A 462 -6.27 -4.00 -2.97
C ILE A 462 -7.40 -4.07 -1.95
N TYR A 463 -7.28 -4.99 -0.99
CA TYR A 463 -8.25 -5.13 0.10
C TYR A 463 -7.65 -4.61 1.41
N LEU A 464 -8.34 -3.66 2.02
CA LEU A 464 -7.93 -2.96 3.23
C LEU A 464 -9.04 -2.94 4.28
N ASN A 465 -10.02 -3.84 4.17
CA ASN A 465 -11.14 -3.88 5.11
C ASN A 465 -10.65 -4.08 6.55
N ASP A 466 -11.39 -3.59 7.55
CA ASP A 466 -11.10 -3.86 8.97
C ASP A 466 -9.66 -3.47 9.35
N ASN A 467 -9.30 -2.22 9.07
CA ASN A 467 -8.04 -1.59 9.47
C ASN A 467 -8.35 -0.30 10.26
N ASN A 468 -7.34 0.53 10.51
CA ASN A 468 -7.45 1.77 11.27
C ASN A 468 -7.40 3.01 10.36
N ILE A 469 -7.92 2.91 9.13
CA ILE A 469 -7.92 4.02 8.15
C ILE A 469 -9.02 5.02 8.51
N THR A 470 -8.63 6.28 8.73
CA THR A 470 -9.56 7.37 9.07
C THR A 470 -9.86 8.26 7.86
N GLU A 471 -10.54 9.39 8.08
CA GLU A 471 -10.72 10.43 7.06
C GLU A 471 -9.39 10.90 6.45
N VAL A 472 -8.31 10.95 7.23
CA VAL A 472 -6.98 11.37 6.76
C VAL A 472 -6.40 10.35 5.77
N GLY A 473 -6.49 9.06 6.09
CA GLY A 473 -6.08 7.99 5.18
C GLY A 473 -6.91 7.94 3.89
N ALA A 474 -8.20 8.27 3.97
CA ALA A 474 -9.08 8.39 2.82
C ALA A 474 -8.69 9.54 1.87
N GLU A 475 -8.18 10.67 2.38
CA GLU A 475 -7.64 11.74 1.54
C GLU A 475 -6.44 11.24 0.71
N TYR A 476 -5.51 10.49 1.31
CA TYR A 476 -4.38 9.92 0.58
C TYR A 476 -4.83 8.95 -0.52
N LEU A 477 -5.83 8.11 -0.22
CA LEU A 477 -6.44 7.21 -1.20
C LEU A 477 -7.11 7.97 -2.34
N ALA A 478 -7.85 9.03 -2.04
CA ALA A 478 -8.50 9.86 -3.05
C ALA A 478 -7.48 10.52 -3.99
N HIS A 479 -6.40 11.11 -3.43
CA HIS A 479 -5.31 11.66 -4.24
C HIS A 479 -4.62 10.60 -5.11
N MET A 480 -4.49 9.37 -4.60
CA MET A 480 -3.99 8.25 -5.39
C MET A 480 -4.93 7.89 -6.54
N LEU A 481 -6.24 7.76 -6.28
CA LEU A 481 -7.26 7.44 -7.29
C LEU A 481 -7.39 8.52 -8.38
N GLN A 482 -7.02 9.76 -8.08
CA GLN A 482 -7.00 10.84 -9.06
C GLN A 482 -5.95 10.58 -10.16
N VAL A 483 -4.78 10.07 -9.77
CA VAL A 483 -3.62 9.88 -10.65
C VAL A 483 -3.54 8.45 -11.18
N ASN A 484 -3.74 7.45 -10.33
CA ASN A 484 -3.62 6.05 -10.69
C ASN A 484 -4.68 5.65 -11.72
N LYS A 485 -4.23 4.98 -12.80
CA LYS A 485 -5.08 4.48 -13.89
C LYS A 485 -5.02 2.95 -14.02
N ALA A 486 -4.74 2.27 -12.93
CA ALA A 486 -4.56 0.83 -12.89
C ALA A 486 -5.55 0.14 -11.95
N LEU A 487 -5.82 0.72 -10.79
CA LEU A 487 -6.66 0.12 -9.77
C LEU A 487 -8.12 0.04 -10.22
N THR A 488 -8.69 -1.16 -10.13
CA THR A 488 -10.06 -1.49 -10.53
C THR A 488 -10.93 -1.89 -9.35
N ASP A 489 -10.35 -2.40 -8.26
CA ASP A 489 -11.08 -2.87 -7.08
C ASP A 489 -10.41 -2.38 -5.79
N LEU A 490 -11.18 -1.67 -4.98
CA LEU A 490 -10.74 -1.08 -3.72
C LEU A 490 -11.75 -1.42 -2.61
N GLN A 491 -11.29 -2.13 -1.59
CA GLN A 491 -12.11 -2.48 -0.44
C GLN A 491 -11.65 -1.79 0.84
N LEU A 492 -12.54 -1.02 1.45
CA LEU A 492 -12.28 -0.16 2.62
C LEU A 492 -13.29 -0.40 3.75
N SER A 493 -14.13 -1.43 3.66
CA SER A 493 -15.19 -1.66 4.64
C SER A 493 -14.63 -1.83 6.05
N SER A 494 -15.42 -1.50 7.07
CA SER A 494 -15.05 -1.62 8.48
C SER A 494 -13.82 -0.78 8.88
N ASN A 495 -13.61 0.37 8.23
CA ASN A 495 -12.62 1.37 8.61
C ASN A 495 -13.31 2.66 9.10
N PRO A 496 -12.79 3.37 10.12
CA PRO A 496 -13.40 4.59 10.65
C PRO A 496 -13.21 5.83 9.75
N ILE A 497 -13.65 5.76 8.48
CA ILE A 497 -13.42 6.80 7.46
C ILE A 497 -14.33 8.03 7.65
N GLY A 498 -15.59 7.83 8.03
CA GLY A 498 -16.56 8.92 8.20
C GLY A 498 -17.01 9.59 6.90
N ASP A 499 -17.96 10.53 7.03
CA ASP A 499 -18.57 11.24 5.89
C ASP A 499 -17.54 12.08 5.11
N ASN A 500 -16.63 12.79 5.80
CA ASN A 500 -15.60 13.61 5.13
C ASN A 500 -14.70 12.77 4.22
N GLY A 501 -14.16 11.66 4.74
CA GLY A 501 -13.26 10.80 3.97
C GLY A 501 -13.95 10.19 2.75
N VAL A 502 -15.18 9.70 2.91
CA VAL A 502 -15.96 9.15 1.78
C VAL A 502 -16.34 10.23 0.79
N ASN A 503 -16.67 11.44 1.23
CA ASN A 503 -16.96 12.56 0.32
C ASN A 503 -15.78 12.90 -0.58
N VAL A 504 -14.55 12.92 -0.05
CA VAL A 504 -13.36 13.18 -0.87
C VAL A 504 -13.13 12.05 -1.89
N ILE A 505 -13.31 10.78 -1.49
CA ILE A 505 -13.24 9.64 -2.43
C ILE A 505 -14.32 9.76 -3.51
N ALA A 506 -15.58 9.97 -3.12
CA ALA A 506 -16.71 10.09 -4.05
C ALA A 506 -16.51 11.26 -5.02
N HIS A 507 -15.98 12.39 -4.55
CA HIS A 507 -15.67 13.54 -5.37
C HIS A 507 -14.67 13.21 -6.49
N ILE A 508 -13.55 12.55 -6.15
CA ILE A 508 -12.55 12.15 -7.15
C ILE A 508 -13.10 11.09 -8.10
N LEU A 509 -13.95 10.18 -7.60
CA LEU A 509 -14.56 9.14 -8.43
C LEU A 509 -15.51 9.69 -9.50
N GLN A 510 -16.01 10.93 -9.40
CA GLN A 510 -16.75 11.58 -10.49
C GLN A 510 -15.96 11.61 -11.81
N GLN A 511 -14.63 11.66 -11.74
CA GLN A 511 -13.73 11.73 -12.91
C GLN A 511 -12.82 10.51 -13.06
N ASN A 512 -12.84 9.58 -12.11
CA ASN A 512 -12.05 8.36 -12.20
C ASN A 512 -12.63 7.44 -13.29
N ILE A 513 -11.75 6.90 -14.12
CA ILE A 513 -12.10 6.08 -15.30
C ILE A 513 -11.58 4.64 -15.20
N THR A 514 -11.23 4.17 -14.01
CA THR A 514 -10.61 2.83 -13.84
C THR A 514 -11.22 2.01 -12.73
N LEU A 515 -11.67 2.64 -11.64
CA LEU A 515 -12.25 1.93 -10.51
C LEU A 515 -13.64 1.39 -10.90
N GLU A 516 -13.77 0.07 -10.84
CA GLU A 516 -15.00 -0.66 -11.16
C GLU A 516 -15.76 -1.10 -9.91
N SER A 517 -15.06 -1.27 -8.78
CA SER A 517 -15.64 -1.77 -7.53
C SER A 517 -15.13 -0.97 -6.33
N LEU A 518 -16.06 -0.48 -5.52
CA LEU A 518 -15.79 0.22 -4.27
C LEU A 518 -16.59 -0.39 -3.13
N HIS A 519 -15.89 -0.78 -2.06
CA HIS A 519 -16.52 -1.24 -0.83
C HIS A 519 -16.25 -0.25 0.30
N ILE A 520 -17.31 0.35 0.83
CA ILE A 520 -17.32 1.32 1.93
C ILE A 520 -18.44 0.98 2.92
N GLY A 521 -18.59 -0.32 3.19
CA GLY A 521 -19.54 -0.80 4.20
C GLY A 521 -18.99 -0.62 5.61
N GLN A 522 -19.81 -0.29 6.60
CA GLN A 522 -19.37 -0.06 7.99
C GLN A 522 -18.23 0.97 8.09
N THR A 523 -18.33 2.07 7.34
CA THR A 523 -17.32 3.13 7.34
C THR A 523 -17.74 4.36 8.14
N ILE A 524 -18.78 4.22 8.99
CA ILE A 524 -19.30 5.29 9.85
C ILE A 524 -19.81 6.47 9.01
N ILE A 525 -20.34 6.20 7.81
CA ILE A 525 -20.99 7.22 6.99
C ILE A 525 -22.46 7.36 7.37
N THR A 526 -22.98 8.58 7.19
CA THR A 526 -24.37 8.94 7.48
C THR A 526 -25.06 9.44 6.21
N ILE A 527 -26.27 9.99 6.37
CA ILE A 527 -26.99 10.65 5.27
C ILE A 527 -26.20 11.81 4.65
N GLU A 528 -25.28 12.44 5.38
CA GLU A 528 -24.51 13.60 4.91
C GLU A 528 -23.68 13.28 3.65
N SER A 529 -23.07 12.09 3.58
CA SER A 529 -22.29 11.69 2.40
C SER A 529 -23.11 11.21 1.20
N MET A 530 -24.40 10.93 1.39
CA MET A 530 -25.25 10.38 0.31
C MET A 530 -25.43 11.35 -0.85
N HIS A 531 -25.38 12.65 -0.60
CA HIS A 531 -25.45 13.66 -1.65
C HIS A 531 -24.23 13.60 -2.58
N GLU A 532 -23.02 13.45 -2.03
CA GLU A 532 -21.80 13.39 -2.85
C GLU A 532 -21.66 12.01 -3.51
N ILE A 533 -22.06 10.92 -2.85
CA ILE A 533 -22.14 9.58 -3.47
C ILE A 533 -23.18 9.58 -4.60
N GLY A 534 -24.35 10.19 -4.40
CA GLY A 534 -25.37 10.34 -5.42
C GLY A 534 -24.84 11.08 -6.66
N LYS A 535 -24.19 12.23 -6.43
CA LYS A 535 -23.51 12.98 -7.50
C LYS A 535 -22.42 12.17 -8.20
N MET A 536 -21.64 11.40 -7.44
CA MET A 536 -20.66 10.46 -8.00
C MET A 536 -21.34 9.43 -8.90
N LEU A 537 -22.45 8.82 -8.48
CA LEU A 537 -23.19 7.86 -9.30
C LEU A 537 -23.78 8.50 -10.57
N GLU A 538 -24.19 9.77 -10.53
CA GLU A 538 -24.70 10.47 -11.73
C GLU A 538 -23.59 10.74 -12.77
N MET A 539 -22.37 11.06 -12.31
CA MET A 539 -21.27 11.50 -13.18
C MET A 539 -20.31 10.38 -13.58
N ASN A 540 -20.07 9.44 -12.67
CA ASN A 540 -19.12 8.36 -12.89
C ASN A 540 -19.63 7.40 -13.97
N THR A 541 -18.71 7.00 -14.84
CA THR A 541 -19.04 6.14 -15.98
C THR A 541 -18.46 4.72 -15.90
N MET A 542 -17.68 4.40 -14.85
CA MET A 542 -16.95 3.11 -14.77
C MET A 542 -17.34 2.21 -13.60
N LEU A 543 -17.84 2.77 -12.50
CA LEU A 543 -18.18 2.02 -11.30
C LEU A 543 -19.35 1.07 -11.61
N LYS A 544 -19.09 -0.22 -11.44
CA LYS A 544 -20.01 -1.32 -11.67
C LYS A 544 -20.57 -1.88 -10.37
N SER A 545 -19.80 -1.79 -9.28
CA SER A 545 -20.16 -2.35 -7.98
C SER A 545 -19.94 -1.35 -6.85
N LEU A 546 -20.96 -1.16 -6.02
CA LEU A 546 -20.92 -0.30 -4.86
C LEU A 546 -21.50 -1.03 -3.65
N TYR A 547 -20.70 -1.11 -2.58
CA TYR A 547 -21.10 -1.74 -1.32
C TYR A 547 -21.14 -0.69 -0.20
N LEU A 548 -22.35 -0.46 0.32
CA LEU A 548 -22.69 0.50 1.38
C LEU A 548 -23.22 -0.21 2.64
N ASN A 549 -23.01 -1.52 2.75
CA ASN A 549 -23.59 -2.36 3.80
C ASN A 549 -23.19 -1.89 5.21
N ASN A 550 -24.05 -2.09 6.21
CA ASN A 550 -23.73 -1.84 7.62
C ASN A 550 -23.39 -0.37 7.97
N ASN A 551 -24.08 0.61 7.40
CA ASN A 551 -23.89 2.04 7.72
C ASN A 551 -25.13 2.68 8.39
N ASN A 552 -26.18 1.91 8.68
CA ASN A 552 -27.40 2.39 9.32
C ASN A 552 -27.98 3.67 8.66
N LEU A 553 -27.99 3.70 7.33
CA LEU A 553 -28.33 4.89 6.53
C LEU A 553 -29.80 5.32 6.67
N GLY A 554 -30.72 4.36 6.81
CA GLY A 554 -32.16 4.60 6.83
C GLY A 554 -32.76 4.95 5.45
N ASP A 555 -34.09 5.07 5.41
CA ASP A 555 -34.82 5.27 4.14
C ASP A 555 -34.49 6.60 3.46
N ASP A 556 -34.35 7.69 4.21
CA ASP A 556 -34.11 9.04 3.66
C ASP A 556 -32.80 9.12 2.87
N ALA A 557 -31.74 8.49 3.40
CA ALA A 557 -30.46 8.37 2.73
C ALA A 557 -30.57 7.57 1.42
N LEU A 558 -31.37 6.51 1.44
CA LEU A 558 -31.56 5.67 0.26
C LEU A 558 -32.34 6.39 -0.85
N MET A 559 -33.31 7.25 -0.52
CA MET A 559 -34.03 8.05 -1.50
C MET A 559 -33.08 8.82 -2.43
N ILE A 560 -32.01 9.39 -1.85
CA ILE A 560 -31.00 10.17 -2.57
C ILE A 560 -30.25 9.26 -3.55
N ILE A 561 -29.79 8.10 -3.09
CA ILE A 561 -29.06 7.13 -3.91
C ILE A 561 -29.94 6.60 -5.04
N ILE A 562 -31.18 6.19 -4.75
CA ILE A 562 -32.10 5.66 -5.78
C ILE A 562 -32.38 6.73 -6.83
N SER A 563 -32.64 7.98 -6.43
CA SER A 563 -32.86 9.08 -7.39
C SER A 563 -31.67 9.29 -8.34
N SER A 564 -30.46 9.09 -7.84
CA SER A 564 -29.22 9.17 -8.62
C SER A 564 -29.07 7.95 -9.55
N LEU A 565 -29.41 6.75 -9.06
CA LEU A 565 -29.39 5.51 -9.85
C LEU A 565 -30.38 5.52 -11.02
N MET A 566 -31.48 6.28 -10.94
CA MET A 566 -32.40 6.47 -12.07
C MET A 566 -31.70 7.10 -13.29
N LYS A 567 -30.60 7.84 -13.08
CA LYS A 567 -29.77 8.46 -14.13
C LYS A 567 -28.51 7.65 -14.43
N ASN A 568 -27.99 6.91 -13.46
CA ASN A 568 -26.80 6.08 -13.64
C ASN A 568 -27.04 4.95 -14.67
N ARG A 569 -26.02 4.62 -15.46
CA ARG A 569 -26.07 3.60 -16.51
C ARG A 569 -24.92 2.61 -16.43
N THR A 570 -24.28 2.46 -15.28
CA THR A 570 -23.03 1.68 -15.15
C THR A 570 -23.07 0.72 -13.98
N LEU A 571 -23.76 1.08 -12.90
CA LEU A 571 -23.85 0.28 -11.70
C LEU A 571 -24.71 -0.96 -11.98
N THR A 572 -24.08 -2.11 -11.81
CA THR A 572 -24.68 -3.43 -12.01
C THR A 572 -24.90 -4.17 -10.70
N THR A 573 -24.13 -3.81 -9.66
CA THR A 573 -24.18 -4.43 -8.33
C THR A 573 -24.30 -3.37 -7.27
N LEU A 574 -25.29 -3.54 -6.39
CA LEU A 574 -25.52 -2.67 -5.26
C LEU A 574 -25.79 -3.52 -4.01
N ASP A 575 -24.97 -3.31 -2.99
CA ASP A 575 -25.14 -3.92 -1.67
C ASP A 575 -25.44 -2.86 -0.62
N ILE A 576 -26.64 -2.93 -0.05
CA ILE A 576 -27.11 -2.04 1.01
C ILE A 576 -27.61 -2.90 2.19
N THR A 577 -26.98 -4.06 2.40
CA THR A 577 -27.27 -4.95 3.53
C THR A 577 -27.13 -4.23 4.87
N MET A 578 -28.03 -4.45 5.83
CA MET A 578 -27.93 -3.91 7.19
C MET A 578 -27.83 -2.38 7.25
N ASN A 579 -28.80 -1.69 6.66
CA ASN A 579 -28.89 -0.23 6.65
C ASN A 579 -30.19 0.31 7.24
N ASN A 580 -30.94 -0.53 7.98
CA ASN A 580 -32.20 -0.17 8.61
C ASN A 580 -33.24 0.37 7.60
N LEU A 581 -33.33 -0.30 6.44
CA LEU A 581 -34.28 0.04 5.38
C LEU A 581 -35.64 -0.63 5.61
N THR A 582 -36.72 0.08 5.33
CA THR A 582 -38.10 -0.41 5.49
C THR A 582 -38.79 -0.67 4.14
N ASP A 583 -40.09 -0.95 4.16
CA ASP A 583 -40.93 -1.08 2.97
C ASP A 583 -40.95 0.18 2.08
N LYS A 584 -40.68 1.37 2.65
CA LYS A 584 -40.52 2.62 1.88
C LYS A 584 -39.34 2.55 0.92
N SER A 585 -38.19 2.11 1.41
CA SER A 585 -37.00 1.88 0.59
C SER A 585 -37.25 0.82 -0.49
N ALA A 586 -37.94 -0.26 -0.14
CA ALA A 586 -38.31 -1.30 -1.09
C ALA A 586 -39.25 -0.80 -2.19
N HIS A 587 -40.18 0.10 -1.86
CA HIS A 587 -41.05 0.76 -2.83
C HIS A 587 -40.25 1.53 -3.89
N GLU A 588 -39.24 2.28 -3.47
CA GLU A 588 -38.39 3.05 -4.38
C GLU A 588 -37.48 2.18 -5.23
N PHE A 589 -36.96 1.09 -4.66
CA PHE A 589 -36.28 0.07 -5.47
C PHE A 589 -37.21 -0.53 -6.52
N ALA A 590 -38.48 -0.78 -6.18
CA ALA A 590 -39.45 -1.26 -7.14
C ALA A 590 -39.68 -0.24 -8.29
N CYS A 591 -39.68 1.07 -7.99
CA CYS A 591 -39.73 2.13 -8.98
C CYS A 591 -38.49 2.11 -9.91
N LEU A 592 -37.29 1.97 -9.35
CA LEU A 592 -36.04 1.84 -10.11
C LEU A 592 -36.04 0.59 -11.01
N LEU A 593 -36.44 -0.56 -10.48
CA LEU A 593 -36.45 -1.84 -11.20
C LEU A 593 -37.49 -1.90 -12.32
N LYS A 594 -38.57 -1.12 -12.24
CA LYS A 594 -39.58 -0.98 -13.31
C LYS A 594 -39.07 -0.17 -14.49
N GLN A 595 -37.99 0.60 -14.34
CA GLN A 595 -37.44 1.37 -15.45
C GLN A 595 -36.81 0.46 -16.50
N LYS A 596 -37.12 0.72 -17.78
CA LYS A 596 -36.53 -0.03 -18.91
C LYS A 596 -35.01 0.15 -19.06
N GLN A 597 -34.45 1.21 -18.47
CA GLN A 597 -33.05 1.62 -18.64
C GLN A 597 -32.18 1.31 -17.41
N THR A 598 -32.71 0.60 -16.40
CA THR A 598 -31.90 0.19 -15.26
C THR A 598 -30.87 -0.84 -15.69
N ASN A 599 -29.62 -0.72 -15.23
CA ASN A 599 -28.54 -1.69 -15.50
C ASN A 599 -28.25 -2.59 -14.30
N LEU A 600 -29.05 -2.48 -13.23
CA LEU A 600 -28.85 -3.26 -12.03
C LEU A 600 -29.16 -4.74 -12.32
N THR A 601 -28.15 -5.58 -12.08
CA THR A 601 -28.19 -7.05 -12.27
C THR A 601 -28.16 -7.79 -10.95
N ASN A 602 -27.50 -7.21 -9.94
CA ASN A 602 -27.34 -7.78 -8.61
C ASN A 602 -27.82 -6.77 -7.55
N LEU A 603 -28.84 -7.15 -6.80
CA LEU A 603 -29.38 -6.36 -5.69
C LEU A 603 -29.28 -7.17 -4.39
N ILE A 604 -28.54 -6.63 -3.43
CA ILE A 604 -28.33 -7.23 -2.11
C ILE A 604 -28.86 -6.24 -1.07
N ILE A 605 -29.97 -6.60 -0.43
CA ILE A 605 -30.72 -5.73 0.51
C ILE A 605 -31.03 -6.45 1.82
N SER A 606 -30.22 -7.45 2.14
CA SER A 606 -30.41 -8.35 3.28
C SER A 606 -30.29 -7.62 4.63
N GLN A 607 -30.76 -8.24 5.71
CA GLN A 607 -30.69 -7.69 7.06
C GLN A 607 -31.31 -6.29 7.18
N ASN A 608 -32.42 -6.05 6.49
CA ASN A 608 -33.19 -4.82 6.55
C ASN A 608 -34.66 -5.17 6.85
N PRO A 609 -35.36 -4.48 7.76
CA PRO A 609 -36.74 -4.78 8.12
C PRO A 609 -37.74 -4.34 7.02
N LEU A 610 -37.68 -5.00 5.86
CA LEU A 610 -38.55 -4.69 4.71
C LEU A 610 -39.98 -5.21 4.92
N GLY A 611 -40.11 -6.34 5.60
CA GLY A 611 -41.37 -7.05 5.79
C GLY A 611 -42.00 -7.55 4.48
N ASP A 612 -43.17 -8.17 4.60
CA ASP A 612 -43.91 -8.71 3.45
C ASP A 612 -44.32 -7.62 2.45
N MET A 613 -44.67 -6.42 2.94
CA MET A 613 -45.01 -5.26 2.10
C MET A 613 -43.84 -4.82 1.23
N GLY A 614 -42.63 -4.72 1.79
CA GLY A 614 -41.44 -4.38 1.02
C GLY A 614 -41.14 -5.42 -0.05
N ILE A 615 -41.25 -6.70 0.29
CA ILE A 615 -41.06 -7.80 -0.66
C ILE A 615 -42.11 -7.79 -1.76
N SER A 616 -43.37 -7.48 -1.43
CA SER A 616 -44.46 -7.32 -2.40
C SER A 616 -44.13 -6.25 -3.44
N PHE A 617 -43.60 -5.10 -3.03
CA PHE A 617 -43.17 -4.06 -3.97
C PHE A 617 -42.10 -4.56 -4.93
N ILE A 618 -41.05 -5.20 -4.42
CA ILE A 618 -39.94 -5.74 -5.23
C ILE A 618 -40.46 -6.81 -6.18
N ALA A 619 -41.25 -7.77 -5.68
CA ALA A 619 -41.85 -8.83 -6.49
C ALA A 619 -42.69 -8.24 -7.64
N SER A 620 -43.50 -7.22 -7.37
CA SER A 620 -44.31 -6.54 -8.39
C SER A 620 -43.47 -5.91 -9.51
N ALA A 621 -42.27 -5.40 -9.19
CA ALA A 621 -41.37 -4.82 -10.17
C ALA A 621 -40.69 -5.89 -11.03
N LEU A 622 -40.34 -7.02 -10.43
CA LEU A 622 -39.60 -8.09 -11.09
C LEU A 622 -40.43 -8.89 -12.12
N VAL A 623 -41.76 -8.78 -12.11
CA VAL A 623 -42.62 -9.37 -13.15
C VAL A 623 -42.24 -8.88 -14.55
N ASN A 624 -41.92 -7.59 -14.69
CA ASN A 624 -41.60 -6.95 -15.98
C ASN A 624 -40.13 -6.51 -16.10
N ASN A 625 -39.33 -6.68 -15.04
CA ASN A 625 -37.92 -6.34 -15.08
C ASN A 625 -37.16 -7.29 -16.03
N THR A 626 -36.22 -6.72 -16.78
CA THR A 626 -35.45 -7.46 -17.80
C THR A 626 -33.96 -7.53 -17.49
N THR A 627 -33.50 -7.09 -16.33
CA THR A 627 -32.07 -6.88 -16.05
C THR A 627 -31.58 -7.59 -14.79
N LEU A 628 -32.40 -7.67 -13.74
CA LEU A 628 -32.02 -8.26 -12.47
C LEU A 628 -31.92 -9.78 -12.61
N THR A 629 -30.72 -10.28 -12.35
CA THR A 629 -30.37 -11.71 -12.40
C THR A 629 -30.15 -12.29 -11.01
N LYS A 630 -29.83 -11.45 -10.02
CA LYS A 630 -29.53 -11.87 -8.64
C LYS A 630 -30.23 -10.97 -7.64
N LEU A 631 -31.05 -11.59 -6.79
CA LEU A 631 -31.71 -10.97 -5.66
C LEU A 631 -31.32 -11.70 -4.37
N ILE A 632 -30.81 -10.95 -3.40
CA ILE A 632 -30.50 -11.46 -2.06
C ILE A 632 -31.31 -10.68 -1.03
N VAL A 633 -32.29 -11.37 -0.43
CA VAL A 633 -33.25 -10.86 0.56
C VAL A 633 -33.23 -11.75 1.81
N GLU A 634 -32.05 -11.90 2.40
CA GLU A 634 -31.85 -12.70 3.61
C GLU A 634 -32.16 -11.86 4.86
N SER A 635 -32.83 -12.44 5.87
CA SER A 635 -33.20 -11.74 7.11
C SER A 635 -33.89 -10.39 6.86
N VAL A 636 -34.95 -10.37 6.05
CA VAL A 636 -35.71 -9.15 5.73
C VAL A 636 -37.07 -9.08 6.41
N GLU A 637 -37.28 -9.91 7.45
CA GLU A 637 -38.54 -10.07 8.18
C GLU A 637 -39.70 -10.52 7.27
N MET A 638 -39.39 -11.32 6.25
CA MET A 638 -40.39 -11.90 5.35
C MET A 638 -41.04 -13.14 5.95
N THR A 639 -42.37 -13.23 5.83
CA THR A 639 -43.20 -14.37 6.22
C THR A 639 -43.76 -15.10 4.99
N THR A 640 -44.77 -15.97 5.19
CA THR A 640 -45.49 -16.65 4.10
C THR A 640 -46.08 -15.70 3.07
N GLU A 641 -46.57 -14.53 3.48
CA GLU A 641 -47.20 -13.58 2.56
C GLU A 641 -46.20 -13.03 1.53
N GLY A 642 -44.99 -12.64 1.96
CA GLY A 642 -43.94 -12.20 1.05
C GLY A 642 -43.44 -13.33 0.12
N VAL A 643 -43.37 -14.57 0.61
CA VAL A 643 -43.02 -15.74 -0.23
C VAL A 643 -44.09 -15.99 -1.30
N ASP A 644 -45.38 -15.80 -0.99
CA ASP A 644 -46.46 -15.89 -1.97
C ASP A 644 -46.24 -14.88 -3.11
N GLN A 645 -45.91 -13.63 -2.78
CA GLN A 645 -45.63 -12.59 -3.77
C GLN A 645 -44.42 -12.95 -4.65
N LEU A 646 -43.34 -13.47 -4.05
CA LEU A 646 -42.18 -13.94 -4.80
C LEU A 646 -42.52 -15.11 -5.72
N SER A 647 -43.33 -16.06 -5.24
CA SER A 647 -43.77 -17.21 -6.04
C SER A 647 -44.60 -16.78 -7.25
N ASN A 648 -45.57 -15.90 -7.05
CA ASN A 648 -46.38 -15.32 -8.12
C ASN A 648 -45.52 -14.58 -9.15
N MET A 649 -44.48 -13.86 -8.70
CA MET A 649 -43.50 -13.22 -9.58
C MET A 649 -42.69 -14.23 -10.38
N LEU A 650 -42.22 -15.32 -9.77
CA LEU A 650 -41.43 -16.37 -10.42
C LEU A 650 -42.17 -17.04 -11.59
N CYS A 651 -43.51 -17.12 -11.54
CA CYS A 651 -44.32 -17.65 -12.65
C CYS A 651 -44.11 -16.90 -13.97
N SER A 652 -43.83 -15.60 -13.90
CA SER A 652 -43.75 -14.72 -15.08
C SER A 652 -42.34 -14.19 -15.36
N ASN A 653 -41.49 -14.08 -14.32
CA ASN A 653 -40.14 -13.56 -14.46
C ASN A 653 -39.27 -14.45 -15.36
N LYS A 654 -38.44 -13.81 -16.21
CA LYS A 654 -37.59 -14.47 -17.21
C LYS A 654 -36.12 -14.10 -17.10
N THR A 655 -35.69 -13.53 -15.97
CA THR A 655 -34.33 -12.98 -15.84
C THR A 655 -33.61 -13.43 -14.59
N LEU A 656 -34.34 -13.63 -13.49
CA LEU A 656 -33.77 -14.01 -12.21
C LEU A 656 -33.18 -15.42 -12.31
N ARG A 657 -31.90 -15.52 -11.92
CA ARG A 657 -31.09 -16.75 -11.90
C ARG A 657 -30.68 -17.13 -10.48
N TYR A 658 -30.55 -16.16 -9.58
CA TYR A 658 -30.11 -16.36 -8.21
C TYR A 658 -31.08 -15.69 -7.25
N LEU A 659 -31.64 -16.48 -6.33
CA LEU A 659 -32.53 -16.02 -5.27
C LEU A 659 -32.09 -16.57 -3.92
N ALA A 660 -31.80 -15.69 -2.97
CA ALA A 660 -31.49 -16.09 -1.60
C ALA A 660 -32.49 -15.52 -0.60
N LEU A 661 -33.09 -16.42 0.17
CA LEU A 661 -34.17 -16.17 1.13
C LEU A 661 -33.79 -16.56 2.56
N ASN A 662 -32.50 -16.80 2.82
CA ASN A 662 -32.00 -17.33 4.08
C ASN A 662 -32.48 -16.52 5.30
N ASN A 663 -32.61 -17.19 6.44
CA ASN A 663 -32.87 -16.56 7.74
C ASN A 663 -34.14 -15.67 7.75
N ASN A 664 -35.15 -16.04 6.98
CA ASN A 664 -36.50 -15.47 7.05
C ASN A 664 -37.47 -16.46 7.72
N GLU A 665 -38.63 -15.97 8.13
CA GLU A 665 -39.69 -16.77 8.76
C GLU A 665 -40.50 -17.56 7.72
N ILE A 666 -39.78 -18.41 7.00
CA ILE A 666 -40.34 -19.35 6.03
C ILE A 666 -40.68 -20.64 6.79
N ASP A 667 -41.74 -21.34 6.42
CA ASP A 667 -42.10 -22.65 6.99
C ASP A 667 -42.46 -23.64 5.87
N ASP A 668 -42.90 -24.85 6.23
CA ASP A 668 -43.31 -25.87 5.26
C ASP A 668 -44.47 -25.42 4.37
N ASN A 669 -45.34 -24.50 4.84
CA ASN A 669 -46.45 -23.99 4.06
C ASN A 669 -45.96 -23.05 2.96
N CYS A 670 -44.97 -22.20 3.27
CA CYS A 670 -44.32 -21.34 2.30
C CYS A 670 -43.69 -22.14 1.14
N MET A 671 -43.16 -23.33 1.42
CA MET A 671 -42.55 -24.18 0.40
C MET A 671 -43.57 -24.62 -0.66
N ASN A 672 -44.82 -24.91 -0.28
CA ASN A 672 -45.87 -25.24 -1.26
C ASN A 672 -46.07 -24.11 -2.26
N LEU A 673 -46.15 -22.87 -1.76
CA LEU A 673 -46.31 -21.69 -2.60
C LEU A 673 -45.13 -21.55 -3.54
N LEU A 674 -43.89 -21.63 -3.03
CA LEU A 674 -42.69 -21.48 -3.84
C LEU A 674 -42.57 -22.55 -4.95
N VAL A 675 -42.96 -23.79 -4.66
CA VAL A 675 -43.01 -24.88 -5.65
C VAL A 675 -43.92 -24.51 -6.82
N ASP A 676 -45.08 -23.91 -6.56
CA ASP A 676 -46.02 -23.54 -7.60
C ASP A 676 -45.44 -22.50 -8.56
N GLY A 677 -44.68 -21.53 -8.07
CA GLY A 677 -43.93 -20.59 -8.88
C GLY A 677 -42.82 -21.25 -9.70
N LEU A 678 -42.04 -22.13 -9.05
CA LEU A 678 -40.91 -22.83 -9.66
C LEU A 678 -41.32 -23.85 -10.73
N LYS A 679 -42.56 -24.35 -10.74
CA LYS A 679 -43.08 -25.19 -11.82
C LYS A 679 -43.05 -24.48 -13.17
N TYR A 680 -43.41 -23.19 -13.17
CA TYR A 680 -43.49 -22.38 -14.38
C TYR A 680 -42.18 -21.66 -14.69
N ASN A 681 -41.42 -21.27 -13.66
CA ASN A 681 -40.16 -20.59 -13.85
C ASN A 681 -39.15 -21.47 -14.63
N LYS A 682 -38.46 -20.86 -15.61
CA LYS A 682 -37.45 -21.53 -16.46
C LYS A 682 -36.11 -20.81 -16.48
N THR A 683 -35.83 -19.97 -15.49
CA THR A 683 -34.62 -19.14 -15.47
C THR A 683 -33.85 -19.22 -14.18
N LEU A 684 -34.51 -19.49 -13.06
CA LEU A 684 -33.87 -19.62 -11.76
C LEU A 684 -32.95 -20.84 -11.76
N GLU A 685 -31.72 -20.61 -11.35
CA GLU A 685 -30.61 -21.57 -11.32
C GLU A 685 -30.22 -21.91 -9.88
N ASN A 686 -30.18 -20.91 -9.00
CA ASN A 686 -29.70 -21.06 -7.63
C ASN A 686 -30.74 -20.53 -6.64
N LEU A 687 -31.10 -21.38 -5.67
CA LEU A 687 -32.06 -21.06 -4.61
C LEU A 687 -31.46 -21.37 -3.24
N TYR A 688 -31.45 -20.38 -2.36
CA TYR A 688 -30.95 -20.51 -0.99
C TYR A 688 -32.07 -20.28 0.01
N MET A 689 -32.30 -21.26 0.88
CA MET A 689 -33.34 -21.23 1.93
C MET A 689 -32.76 -21.80 3.24
N ASN A 690 -31.61 -21.27 3.63
CA ASN A 690 -30.93 -21.69 4.84
C ASN A 690 -31.61 -21.10 6.08
N ASN A 691 -31.70 -21.88 7.15
CA ASN A 691 -32.28 -21.45 8.43
C ASN A 691 -33.68 -20.83 8.26
N CYS A 692 -34.53 -21.55 7.52
CA CYS A 692 -35.87 -21.17 7.11
C CYS A 692 -36.92 -22.09 7.76
N ASN A 693 -36.64 -22.63 8.96
CA ASN A 693 -37.54 -23.49 9.76
C ASN A 693 -38.21 -24.65 8.98
N LEU A 694 -37.60 -25.14 7.90
CA LEU A 694 -38.15 -26.21 7.07
C LEU A 694 -38.03 -27.56 7.79
N LYS A 695 -39.07 -28.39 7.71
CA LYS A 695 -39.15 -29.73 8.33
C LYS A 695 -39.44 -30.79 7.27
N ASP A 696 -39.45 -32.06 7.66
CA ASP A 696 -39.60 -33.19 6.72
C ASP A 696 -40.87 -33.15 5.84
N LYS A 697 -41.88 -32.36 6.19
CA LYS A 697 -43.07 -32.15 5.34
C LYS A 697 -42.73 -31.54 3.99
N CYS A 698 -41.63 -30.79 3.88
CA CYS A 698 -41.19 -30.18 2.62
C CYS A 698 -40.40 -31.14 1.71
N VAL A 699 -39.96 -32.30 2.21
CA VAL A 699 -39.13 -33.26 1.45
C VAL A 699 -39.80 -33.70 0.13
N PRO A 700 -41.09 -34.11 0.10
CA PRO A 700 -41.74 -34.50 -1.16
C PRO A 700 -41.79 -33.34 -2.17
N LEU A 701 -41.96 -32.12 -1.69
CA LEU A 701 -42.05 -30.91 -2.53
C LEU A 701 -40.72 -30.59 -3.20
N ILE A 702 -39.62 -30.71 -2.45
CA ILE A 702 -38.26 -30.56 -2.99
C ILE A 702 -38.00 -31.60 -4.08
N ILE A 703 -38.36 -32.86 -3.83
CA ILE A 703 -38.21 -33.94 -4.80
C ILE A 703 -39.02 -33.66 -6.07
N ASP A 704 -40.23 -33.12 -5.94
CA ASP A 704 -41.06 -32.75 -7.08
C ASP A 704 -40.47 -31.58 -7.88
N ILE A 705 -39.85 -30.59 -7.23
CA ILE A 705 -39.06 -29.56 -7.92
C ILE A 705 -37.94 -30.21 -8.74
N MET A 706 -37.18 -31.14 -8.17
CA MET A 706 -36.07 -31.80 -8.87
C MET A 706 -36.51 -32.60 -10.11
N LYS A 707 -37.73 -33.17 -10.06
CA LYS A 707 -38.32 -33.86 -11.22
C LYS A 707 -38.72 -32.88 -12.31
N GLN A 708 -39.43 -31.81 -11.95
CA GLN A 708 -40.17 -30.96 -12.89
C GLN A 708 -39.37 -29.76 -13.40
N ASN A 709 -38.54 -29.14 -12.54
CA ASN A 709 -37.71 -28.00 -12.91
C ASN A 709 -36.34 -28.49 -13.40
N LYS A 710 -35.95 -28.05 -14.61
CA LYS A 710 -34.67 -28.44 -15.26
C LYS A 710 -33.65 -27.31 -15.28
N THR A 711 -34.02 -26.12 -14.84
CA THR A 711 -33.16 -24.93 -14.87
C THR A 711 -32.49 -24.70 -13.53
N LEU A 712 -33.13 -25.14 -12.45
CA LEU A 712 -32.58 -25.09 -11.09
C LEU A 712 -31.45 -26.10 -10.96
N ILE A 713 -30.22 -25.60 -10.80
CA ILE A 713 -28.99 -26.38 -10.73
C ILE A 713 -28.47 -26.53 -9.29
N TYR A 714 -28.88 -25.64 -8.37
CA TYR A 714 -28.39 -25.63 -7.00
C TYR A 714 -29.48 -25.20 -6.01
N ILE A 715 -29.64 -25.99 -4.94
CA ILE A 715 -30.48 -25.64 -3.78
C ILE A 715 -29.66 -25.80 -2.50
N GLU A 716 -29.70 -24.78 -1.64
CA GLU A 716 -29.10 -24.82 -0.31
C GLU A 716 -30.16 -24.79 0.78
N LEU A 717 -30.13 -25.77 1.71
CA LEU A 717 -31.10 -25.94 2.80
C LEU A 717 -30.41 -26.14 4.17
N VAL A 718 -29.23 -25.55 4.35
CA VAL A 718 -28.42 -25.60 5.58
C VAL A 718 -29.21 -25.02 6.76
N LYS A 719 -28.99 -25.54 7.97
CA LYS A 719 -29.60 -25.11 9.25
C LYS A 719 -31.13 -25.16 9.31
N ASN A 720 -31.76 -26.05 8.53
CA ASN A 720 -33.19 -26.36 8.66
C ASN A 720 -33.44 -27.54 9.62
N HIS A 721 -34.69 -27.72 10.03
CA HIS A 721 -35.12 -28.79 10.95
C HIS A 721 -35.49 -30.09 10.24
N LEU A 722 -34.70 -30.47 9.23
CA LEU A 722 -34.83 -31.75 8.53
C LEU A 722 -34.23 -32.87 9.38
N THR A 723 -34.94 -33.99 9.51
CA THR A 723 -34.37 -35.19 10.14
C THR A 723 -33.32 -35.83 9.23
N GLU A 724 -32.47 -36.68 9.80
CA GLU A 724 -31.49 -37.45 9.00
C GLU A 724 -32.16 -38.30 7.92
N GLN A 725 -33.36 -38.83 8.18
CA GLN A 725 -34.13 -39.56 7.18
C GLN A 725 -34.60 -38.66 6.04
N GLY A 726 -35.10 -37.46 6.35
CA GLY A 726 -35.47 -36.46 5.35
C GLY A 726 -34.28 -36.07 4.47
N LYS A 727 -33.13 -35.81 5.08
CA LYS A 727 -31.87 -35.49 4.37
C LYS A 727 -31.39 -36.62 3.46
N MET A 728 -31.42 -37.88 3.94
CA MET A 728 -31.06 -39.04 3.12
C MET A 728 -31.98 -39.15 1.89
N THR A 729 -33.28 -39.02 2.09
CA THR A 729 -34.28 -39.11 1.01
C THR A 729 -34.05 -38.04 -0.06
N ILE A 730 -33.72 -36.81 0.34
CA ILE A 730 -33.35 -35.73 -0.59
C ILE A 730 -32.07 -36.06 -1.37
N ASN A 731 -31.03 -36.57 -0.71
CA ASN A 731 -29.77 -36.93 -1.36
C ASN A 731 -29.91 -38.10 -2.35
N GLU A 732 -30.72 -39.10 -2.01
CA GLU A 732 -31.05 -40.20 -2.91
C GLU A 732 -31.75 -39.68 -4.17
N ALA A 733 -32.74 -38.80 -4.01
CA ALA A 733 -33.42 -38.14 -5.13
C ALA A 733 -32.46 -37.29 -5.97
N ALA A 734 -31.56 -36.52 -5.35
CA ALA A 734 -30.54 -35.74 -6.03
C ALA A 734 -29.63 -36.62 -6.91
N THR A 735 -29.21 -37.76 -6.37
CA THR A 735 -28.35 -38.75 -7.06
C THR A 735 -29.09 -39.43 -8.21
N LEU A 736 -30.39 -39.71 -8.03
CA LEU A 736 -31.23 -40.35 -9.03
C LEU A 736 -31.49 -39.44 -10.23
N TYR A 737 -31.91 -38.20 -9.99
CA TYR A 737 -32.32 -37.29 -11.05
C TYR A 737 -31.16 -36.54 -11.70
N LYS A 738 -30.07 -36.28 -10.96
CA LYS A 738 -28.87 -35.55 -11.44
C LYS A 738 -29.17 -34.20 -12.11
N THR A 739 -30.34 -33.61 -11.82
CA THR A 739 -30.80 -32.34 -12.39
C THR A 739 -30.37 -31.14 -11.56
N CYS A 740 -30.24 -31.31 -10.24
CA CYS A 740 -29.95 -30.25 -9.29
C CYS A 740 -29.02 -30.78 -8.20
N SER A 741 -27.97 -30.01 -7.89
CA SER A 741 -27.13 -30.23 -6.71
C SER A 741 -27.84 -29.70 -5.48
N ILE A 742 -27.82 -30.46 -4.38
CA ILE A 742 -28.37 -30.02 -3.10
C ILE A 742 -27.28 -30.03 -2.04
N TYR A 743 -27.24 -28.97 -1.24
CA TYR A 743 -26.36 -28.87 -0.09
C TYR A 743 -27.19 -28.80 1.21
N LEU A 744 -26.87 -29.71 2.14
CA LEU A 744 -27.55 -29.93 3.41
C LEU A 744 -26.53 -29.93 4.56
N ASP A 745 -27.00 -29.68 5.79
CA ASP A 745 -26.20 -29.89 7.00
C ASP A 745 -25.84 -31.36 7.18
N PHE A 746 -24.57 -31.70 6.95
CA PHE A 746 -24.01 -32.96 7.41
C PHE A 746 -23.42 -32.78 8.80
N THR A 747 -24.15 -33.22 9.83
CA THR A 747 -23.49 -33.65 11.06
C THR A 747 -22.73 -34.92 10.74
N PHE A 748 -21.41 -34.85 10.60
CA PHE A 748 -20.55 -36.03 10.74
C PHE A 748 -20.64 -36.52 12.19
N GLN A 749 -21.72 -37.18 12.56
CA GLN A 749 -21.64 -38.18 13.61
C GLN A 749 -21.01 -39.41 12.96
N ARG A 750 -19.69 -39.56 13.16
CA ARG A 750 -19.07 -40.88 13.10
C ARG A 750 -19.83 -41.76 14.10
N VAL A 751 -20.70 -42.63 13.60
CA VAL A 751 -21.21 -43.75 14.36
C VAL A 751 -20.49 -45.00 13.86
N HIS A 752 -19.56 -45.42 14.72
CA HIS A 752 -18.75 -46.63 14.78
C HIS A 752 -17.64 -46.86 13.74
#